data_AF-A0A978RZ68-F1
#
_entry.id   AF-A0A978RZ68-F1
#
_cell.length_a   1.000
_cell.length_b   1.000
_cell.length_c   1.000
_cell.angle_alpha   90.00
_cell.angle_beta   90.00
_cell.angle_gamma   90.00
#
_symmetry.space_group_name_H-M   'P 1'
#
loop_
_entity.id
_entity.type
_entity.pdbx_description
1 polymer ?
#
loop_
_entity_poly.entity_id
_entity_poly.type
_entity_poly.pdbx_seq_one_letter_code
_entity_poly.pdbx_strand_id
1 'polypeptide(L)'
;MQGQLLSGRYRIIAPLGRGGFGQTYLASDLQQAGHPQCVLKKLQPVSQDVGALETARRLFEREADVLYKLGNHPQIPNLYTHFEDAGDFYLVQEFIDGNCLSQEFSHRYCTEEIKIFEWLKNILPVLGYIHQQNVIHRDIKPSNLIRRKSDNRIVVIDFGAVKEITTQIINRDSHTTFTIAIGSPGYIANEQMAGKPRFCSDIYSLGILCIQALTGLHPQQLPEDPRTSEIMWRDKANVSPGLADVLDKMVRYDFRQRYQSAVEVWQALQHVRVDANRPPSLATRLPEGKTTNVPVVGLPHTPGGEKYRKLEQFLATRQWREADRETNQLMLHLAGRQHKGYLRSEDIHQFPAAELCTINNLWVAYSQGRFGFSVQHRLWQNLGGSKTAQQQLFCDFGAAVGWRALHRWKPYAELNFSLDAPPGHLPACFAHDELKFGCAGTVWFVGILLERWYQGQLTSPIAPPPLPPIPGQIPTITSDLPTATLVEVTDTDTVADTMVKPTAVDRPTFTTGLVTDKLKTAVTTADRLQIIKGDITQLAVDAIVISTTPSLFGGVLCRVVHRTAGPELMREVQQIKPGCQPGQAVIAKGYNLPTRWVMHAIVSSWFRGKESSGEILASCYRNCFALTAPYGINTIAFASLGTGGFGFPLHIAARIAATEIKQFLDNNQSLEKVIQVCFTDDAYDAYLAAALEIIFGC
;
A
#
# COMPACT_ATOMS: atom_id res chain seq x y z
N MET A 1 -27.12 -2.06 13.31
CA MET A 1 -26.56 -2.07 14.68
C MET A 1 -26.93 -0.83 15.50
N GLN A 2 -27.19 0.35 14.91
CA GLN A 2 -27.66 1.49 15.71
C GLN A 2 -28.97 1.14 16.45
N GLY A 3 -29.04 1.43 17.75
CA GLY A 3 -30.16 1.06 18.61
C GLY A 3 -30.15 -0.39 19.13
N GLN A 4 -29.23 -1.23 18.66
CA GLN A 4 -29.10 -2.62 19.15
C GLN A 4 -28.68 -2.63 20.62
N LEU A 5 -29.31 -3.50 21.40
CA LEU A 5 -28.98 -3.77 22.78
C LEU A 5 -28.09 -5.00 22.86
N LEU A 6 -26.89 -4.85 23.40
CA LEU A 6 -25.90 -5.92 23.59
C LEU A 6 -25.83 -6.32 25.05
N SER A 7 -25.78 -7.63 25.30
CA SER A 7 -25.79 -8.21 26.66
C SER A 7 -26.90 -7.67 27.58
N GLY A 8 -28.02 -7.20 27.03
CA GLY A 8 -29.11 -6.58 27.80
C GLY A 8 -28.75 -5.27 28.54
N ARG A 9 -27.55 -4.71 28.30
CA ARG A 9 -27.00 -3.59 29.08
C ARG A 9 -26.56 -2.43 28.21
N TYR A 10 -25.87 -2.70 27.09
CA TYR A 10 -25.24 -1.64 26.31
C TYR A 10 -26.05 -1.35 25.04
N ARG A 11 -26.57 -0.13 24.92
CA ARG A 11 -27.29 0.31 23.71
C ARG A 11 -26.35 1.07 22.79
N ILE A 12 -26.15 0.57 21.57
CA ILE A 12 -25.33 1.26 20.56
C ILE A 12 -26.00 2.57 20.15
N ILE A 13 -25.29 3.68 20.34
CA ILE A 13 -25.71 5.03 19.94
C ILE A 13 -25.27 5.32 18.50
N ALA A 14 -23.98 5.11 18.18
CA ALA A 14 -23.41 5.45 16.88
C ALA A 14 -22.11 4.67 16.62
N PRO A 15 -21.75 4.40 15.35
CA PRO A 15 -20.41 3.95 15.00
C PRO A 15 -19.39 5.08 15.21
N LEU A 16 -18.27 4.77 15.85
CA LEU A 16 -17.13 5.69 16.01
C LEU A 16 -16.03 5.44 14.98
N GLY A 17 -15.87 4.19 14.53
CA GLY A 17 -14.87 3.84 13.54
C GLY A 17 -14.88 2.36 13.16
N ARG A 18 -14.18 2.03 12.08
CA ARG A 18 -13.94 0.64 11.64
C ARG A 18 -12.45 0.50 11.32
N GLY A 19 -11.80 -0.45 11.98
CA GLY A 19 -10.37 -0.75 11.81
C GLY A 19 -10.13 -2.18 11.33
N GLY A 20 -8.86 -2.55 11.11
CA GLY A 20 -8.47 -3.88 10.62
C GLY A 20 -8.78 -5.05 11.55
N PHE A 21 -9.16 -4.78 12.80
CA PHE A 21 -9.40 -5.79 13.84
C PHE A 21 -10.83 -5.74 14.40
N GLY A 22 -11.70 -4.87 13.88
CA GLY A 22 -13.03 -4.71 14.47
C GLY A 22 -13.77 -3.42 14.14
N GLN A 23 -14.94 -3.29 14.75
CA GLN A 23 -15.81 -2.11 14.67
C GLN A 23 -15.91 -1.47 16.06
N THR A 24 -15.79 -0.14 16.12
CA THR A 24 -15.86 0.62 17.37
C THR A 24 -17.15 1.44 17.38
N TYR A 25 -17.91 1.36 18.47
CA TYR A 25 -19.17 2.05 18.65
C TYR A 25 -19.16 2.90 19.92
N LEU A 26 -19.88 4.01 19.86
CA LEU A 26 -20.35 4.72 21.04
C LEU A 26 -21.61 4.00 21.53
N ALA A 27 -21.66 3.70 22.82
CA ALA A 27 -22.81 3.06 23.45
C ALA A 27 -23.17 3.73 24.77
N SER A 28 -24.39 3.51 25.23
CA SER A 28 -24.87 3.92 26.54
C SER A 28 -25.03 2.69 27.43
N ASP A 29 -24.50 2.76 28.65
CA ASP A 29 -24.68 1.73 29.68
C ASP A 29 -26.03 1.94 30.39
N LEU A 30 -27.03 1.11 30.05
CA LEU A 30 -28.38 1.26 30.58
C LEU A 30 -28.54 0.80 32.03
N GLN A 31 -27.57 0.05 32.58
CA GLN A 31 -27.63 -0.45 33.96
C GLN A 31 -26.99 0.50 34.97
N GLN A 32 -26.23 1.49 34.52
CA GLN A 32 -25.70 2.54 35.39
C GLN A 32 -26.63 3.76 35.42
N ALA A 33 -26.78 4.35 36.62
CA ALA A 33 -27.55 5.57 36.79
C ALA A 33 -26.99 6.71 35.93
N GLY A 34 -27.87 7.44 35.25
CA GLY A 34 -27.48 8.50 34.31
C GLY A 34 -27.04 8.01 32.93
N HIS A 35 -27.07 6.69 32.69
CA HIS A 35 -26.83 6.08 31.38
C HIS A 35 -25.53 6.52 30.68
N PRO A 36 -24.38 6.45 31.39
CA PRO A 36 -23.12 7.00 30.91
C PRO A 36 -22.70 6.40 29.56
N GLN A 37 -21.97 7.21 28.80
CA GLN A 37 -21.43 6.79 27.51
C GLN A 37 -20.16 5.95 27.71
N CYS A 38 -20.01 4.93 26.87
CA CYS A 38 -18.87 4.04 26.81
C CYS A 38 -18.51 3.71 25.36
N VAL A 39 -17.30 3.19 25.16
CA VAL A 39 -16.83 2.69 23.87
C VAL A 39 -16.98 1.17 23.85
N LEU A 40 -17.65 0.65 22.83
CA LEU A 40 -17.70 -0.78 22.53
C LEU A 40 -16.81 -1.09 21.34
N LYS A 41 -15.76 -1.88 21.56
CA LYS A 41 -14.90 -2.38 20.48
C LYS A 41 -15.24 -3.83 20.21
N LYS A 42 -15.85 -4.06 19.05
CA LYS A 42 -16.25 -5.37 18.54
C LYS A 42 -15.13 -6.00 17.74
N LEU A 43 -14.54 -7.08 18.23
CA LEU A 43 -13.62 -7.92 17.45
C LEU A 43 -14.41 -9.04 16.77
N GLN A 44 -14.22 -9.18 15.46
CA GLN A 44 -14.88 -10.22 14.67
C GLN A 44 -13.84 -11.25 14.20
N PRO A 45 -14.13 -12.55 14.32
CA PRO A 45 -13.27 -13.58 13.75
C PRO A 45 -13.25 -13.48 12.22
N VAL A 46 -12.14 -13.88 11.61
CA VAL A 46 -11.94 -13.83 10.15
C VAL A 46 -12.84 -14.85 9.44
N SER A 47 -13.16 -15.94 10.12
CA SER A 47 -14.02 -17.04 9.68
C SER A 47 -14.68 -17.69 10.89
N GLN A 48 -15.73 -18.49 10.67
CA GLN A 48 -16.47 -19.17 11.73
C GLN A 48 -15.94 -20.58 12.07
N ASP A 49 -14.79 -20.96 11.52
CA ASP A 49 -14.17 -22.22 11.93
C ASP A 49 -13.63 -22.13 13.37
N VAL A 50 -13.51 -23.29 14.01
CA VAL A 50 -13.12 -23.42 15.41
C VAL A 50 -11.75 -22.77 15.67
N GLY A 51 -10.79 -22.91 14.75
CA GLY A 51 -9.44 -22.35 14.89
C GLY A 51 -9.42 -20.83 14.82
N ALA A 52 -10.18 -20.24 13.90
CA ALA A 52 -10.33 -18.79 13.77
C ALA A 52 -11.07 -18.17 14.97
N LEU A 53 -12.08 -18.86 15.51
CA LEU A 53 -12.79 -18.44 16.72
C LEU A 53 -11.90 -18.50 17.97
N GLU A 54 -11.12 -19.58 18.16
CA GLU A 54 -10.15 -19.67 19.26
C GLU A 54 -9.07 -18.60 19.15
N THR A 55 -8.61 -18.31 17.93
CA THR A 55 -7.68 -17.22 17.64
C THR A 55 -8.26 -15.88 18.04
N ALA A 56 -9.48 -15.57 17.60
CA ALA A 56 -10.19 -14.34 17.95
C ALA A 56 -10.43 -14.21 19.46
N ARG A 57 -10.75 -15.31 20.15
CA ARG A 57 -10.91 -15.34 21.60
C ARG A 57 -9.60 -14.99 22.33
N ARG A 58 -8.49 -15.63 21.96
CA ARG A 58 -7.16 -15.33 22.56
C ARG A 58 -6.72 -13.90 22.28
N LEU A 59 -6.97 -13.40 21.07
CA LEU A 59 -6.71 -12.02 20.66
C LEU A 59 -7.44 -11.02 21.55
N PHE A 60 -8.72 -11.28 21.77
CA PHE A 60 -9.61 -10.48 22.59
C PHE A 60 -9.23 -10.51 24.08
N GLU A 61 -9.00 -11.70 24.65
CA GLU A 61 -8.55 -11.87 26.03
C GLU A 61 -7.24 -11.14 26.28
N ARG A 62 -6.30 -11.18 25.32
CA ARG A 62 -5.01 -10.49 25.46
C ARG A 62 -5.14 -8.97 25.46
N GLU A 63 -6.04 -8.40 24.65
CA GLU A 63 -6.30 -6.95 24.69
C GLU A 63 -6.86 -6.54 26.05
N ALA A 64 -7.81 -7.32 26.57
CA ALA A 64 -8.36 -7.11 27.90
C ALA A 64 -7.28 -7.21 28.98
N ASP A 65 -6.45 -8.26 28.95
CA ASP A 65 -5.34 -8.48 29.90
C ASP A 65 -4.37 -7.30 29.94
N VAL A 66 -4.02 -6.75 28.77
CA VAL A 66 -3.12 -5.59 28.69
C VAL A 66 -3.74 -4.37 29.37
N LEU A 67 -5.02 -4.10 29.12
CA LEU A 67 -5.71 -2.98 29.76
C LEU A 67 -5.91 -3.22 31.26
N TYR A 68 -6.21 -4.44 31.70
CA TYR A 68 -6.26 -4.79 33.13
C TYR A 68 -4.90 -4.61 33.80
N LYS A 69 -3.81 -5.02 33.15
CA LYS A 69 -2.45 -4.85 33.65
C LYS A 69 -2.06 -3.38 33.78
N LEU A 70 -2.47 -2.55 32.82
CA LEU A 70 -2.24 -1.11 32.86
C LEU A 70 -3.13 -0.39 33.89
N GLY A 71 -4.19 -1.05 34.37
CA GLY A 71 -5.03 -0.58 35.46
C GLY A 71 -5.64 0.80 35.20
N ASN A 72 -5.85 1.55 36.27
CA ASN A 72 -6.39 2.90 36.20
C ASN A 72 -5.25 3.92 36.04
N HIS A 73 -5.18 4.56 34.88
CA HIS A 73 -4.25 5.64 34.60
C HIS A 73 -4.99 6.79 33.89
N PRO A 74 -4.82 8.07 34.28
CA PRO A 74 -5.64 9.18 33.79
C PRO A 74 -5.51 9.47 32.28
N GLN A 75 -4.52 8.89 31.60
CA GLN A 75 -4.25 9.01 30.17
C GLN A 75 -4.36 7.67 29.42
N ILE A 76 -4.97 6.65 30.02
CA ILE A 76 -5.30 5.37 29.39
C ILE A 76 -6.79 5.11 29.67
N PRO A 77 -7.64 4.78 28.68
CA PRO A 77 -9.04 4.51 28.94
C PRO A 77 -9.22 3.33 29.90
N ASN A 78 -10.08 3.49 30.90
CA ASN A 78 -10.43 2.38 31.77
C ASN A 78 -11.18 1.30 30.99
N LEU A 79 -10.79 0.04 31.18
CA LEU A 79 -11.59 -1.10 30.74
C LEU A 79 -12.66 -1.39 31.79
N TYR A 80 -13.93 -1.23 31.44
CA TYR A 80 -15.05 -1.51 32.34
C TYR A 80 -15.34 -3.00 32.42
N THR A 81 -15.42 -3.67 31.26
CA THR A 81 -15.65 -5.11 31.16
C THR A 81 -15.34 -5.60 29.74
N HIS A 82 -15.39 -6.91 29.55
CA HIS A 82 -15.34 -7.55 28.25
C HIS A 82 -16.33 -8.73 28.24
N PHE A 83 -16.99 -9.00 27.12
CA PHE A 83 -17.96 -10.09 27.00
C PHE A 83 -18.05 -10.65 25.58
N GLU A 84 -18.65 -11.84 25.46
CA GLU A 84 -19.01 -12.47 24.19
C GLU A 84 -20.54 -12.42 24.03
N ASP A 85 -21.01 -12.01 22.85
CA ASP A 85 -22.44 -11.97 22.53
C ASP A 85 -22.64 -12.43 21.08
N ALA A 86 -23.48 -13.45 20.89
CA ALA A 86 -23.74 -14.09 19.59
C ALA A 86 -22.47 -14.50 18.79
N GLY A 87 -21.40 -14.91 19.49
CA GLY A 87 -20.13 -15.34 18.88
C GLY A 87 -19.20 -14.18 18.44
N ASP A 88 -19.58 -12.94 18.75
CA ASP A 88 -18.72 -11.76 18.60
C ASP A 88 -18.15 -11.34 19.96
N PHE A 89 -16.95 -10.76 19.95
CA PHE A 89 -16.23 -10.37 21.17
C PHE A 89 -16.25 -8.85 21.36
N TYR A 90 -16.55 -8.37 22.58
CA TYR A 90 -16.77 -6.96 22.87
C TYR A 90 -15.94 -6.47 24.06
N LEU A 91 -15.11 -5.45 23.85
CA LEU A 91 -14.44 -4.71 24.93
C LEU A 91 -15.25 -3.45 25.24
N VAL A 92 -15.52 -3.21 26.51
CA VAL A 92 -16.22 -2.01 26.99
C VAL A 92 -15.23 -1.10 27.69
N GLN A 93 -14.97 0.06 27.11
CA GLN A 93 -13.98 1.02 27.60
C GLN A 93 -14.62 2.37 27.93
N GLU A 94 -13.91 3.16 28.73
CA GLU A 94 -14.22 4.57 28.97
C GLU A 94 -14.32 5.34 27.65
N PHE A 95 -15.38 6.14 27.53
CA PHE A 95 -15.49 7.10 26.43
C PHE A 95 -14.72 8.37 26.76
N ILE A 96 -13.73 8.69 25.92
CA ILE A 96 -12.93 9.89 26.05
C ILE A 96 -13.55 11.00 25.19
N ASP A 97 -14.24 11.95 25.83
CA ASP A 97 -14.76 13.12 25.14
C ASP A 97 -13.61 14.07 24.75
N GLY A 98 -13.25 14.05 23.47
CA GLY A 98 -12.03 14.65 22.96
C GLY A 98 -11.93 14.61 21.44
N ASN A 99 -10.87 15.22 20.93
CA ASN A 99 -10.53 15.17 19.51
C ASN A 99 -9.23 14.37 19.33
N CYS A 100 -9.20 13.48 18.34
CA CYS A 100 -7.95 12.81 17.96
C CYS A 100 -6.92 13.86 17.51
N LEU A 101 -5.64 13.68 17.84
CA LEU A 101 -4.59 14.58 17.37
C LEU A 101 -4.58 14.67 15.86
N SER A 102 -4.98 13.62 15.13
CA SER A 102 -5.16 13.63 13.67
C SER A 102 -6.02 14.79 13.16
N GLN A 103 -6.97 15.28 13.96
CA GLN A 103 -7.84 16.42 13.64
C GLN A 103 -7.15 17.77 13.91
N GLU A 104 -6.09 17.79 14.72
CA GLU A 104 -5.29 18.98 14.99
C GLU A 104 -4.24 19.27 13.91
N PHE A 105 -3.93 18.29 13.07
CA PHE A 105 -3.11 18.49 11.86
C PHE A 105 -3.96 19.23 10.81
N SER A 106 -4.15 20.54 10.98
CA SER A 106 -4.80 21.37 9.96
C SER A 106 -3.82 21.66 8.81
N HIS A 107 -4.22 21.37 7.58
CA HIS A 107 -3.40 21.39 6.35
C HIS A 107 -2.83 22.77 5.93
N ARG A 108 -2.80 23.78 6.81
CA ARG A 108 -2.28 25.11 6.48
C ARG A 108 -1.10 25.59 7.32
N TYR A 109 -0.74 24.90 8.40
CA TYR A 109 0.33 25.40 9.26
C TYR A 109 1.21 24.26 9.79
N CYS A 110 2.51 24.42 9.60
CA CYS A 110 3.50 23.72 10.43
C CYS A 110 3.17 24.01 11.89
N THR A 111 3.22 22.97 12.72
CA THR A 111 2.99 23.14 14.15
C THR A 111 4.16 23.88 14.77
N GLU A 112 3.88 24.83 15.66
CA GLU A 112 4.90 25.53 16.43
C GLU A 112 5.69 24.56 17.31
N GLU A 113 6.98 24.86 17.49
CA GLU A 113 7.87 24.07 18.33
C GLU A 113 7.31 23.89 19.75
N ILE A 114 6.70 24.93 20.32
CA ILE A 114 6.05 24.91 21.64
C ILE A 114 5.01 23.80 21.72
N LYS A 115 4.18 23.64 20.70
CA LYS A 115 3.12 22.64 20.69
C LYS A 115 3.69 21.21 20.57
N ILE A 116 4.83 21.04 19.88
CA ILE A 116 5.56 19.76 19.86
C ILE A 116 6.09 19.43 21.26
N PHE A 117 6.65 20.41 21.97
CA PHE A 117 7.07 20.25 23.36
C PHE A 117 5.92 19.87 24.27
N GLU A 118 4.75 20.50 24.12
CA GLU A 118 3.55 20.16 24.89
C GLU A 118 3.10 18.72 24.65
N TRP A 119 3.13 18.27 23.40
CA TRP A 119 2.79 16.88 23.05
C TRP A 119 3.78 15.90 23.68
N LEU A 120 5.09 16.13 23.52
CA LEU A 120 6.13 15.28 24.12
C LEU A 120 6.02 15.25 25.65
N LYS A 121 5.79 16.40 26.29
CA LYS A 121 5.58 16.52 27.74
C LYS A 121 4.37 15.73 28.22
N ASN A 122 3.32 15.63 27.41
CA ASN A 122 2.11 14.93 27.78
C ASN A 122 2.18 13.42 27.49
N ILE A 123 2.82 13.02 26.39
CA ILE A 123 2.83 11.64 25.89
C ILE A 123 3.98 10.81 26.50
N LEU A 124 5.18 11.38 26.68
CA LEU A 124 6.33 10.64 27.21
C LEU A 124 6.09 10.03 28.60
N PRO A 125 5.44 10.71 29.58
CA PRO A 125 5.16 10.12 30.88
C PRO A 125 4.26 8.89 30.82
N VAL A 126 3.18 8.93 30.03
CA VAL A 126 2.27 7.79 29.87
C VAL A 126 2.93 6.65 29.09
N LEU A 127 3.78 6.93 28.10
CA LEU A 127 4.60 5.89 27.46
C LEU A 127 5.58 5.25 28.44
N GLY A 128 6.24 6.06 29.29
CA GLY A 128 7.11 5.55 30.34
C GLY A 128 6.38 4.63 31.31
N TYR A 129 5.15 4.99 31.72
CA TYR A 129 4.30 4.13 32.54
C TYR A 129 3.96 2.81 31.84
N ILE A 130 3.53 2.85 30.57
CA ILE A 130 3.21 1.66 29.76
C ILE A 130 4.43 0.73 29.68
N HIS A 131 5.61 1.29 29.42
CA HIS A 131 6.86 0.53 29.29
C HIS A 131 7.32 -0.08 30.61
N GLN A 132 7.14 0.61 31.75
CA GLN A 132 7.41 0.07 33.09
C GLN A 132 6.55 -1.15 33.41
N GLN A 133 5.32 -1.22 32.87
CA GLN A 133 4.47 -2.40 32.95
C GLN A 133 4.86 -3.50 31.94
N ASN A 134 6.03 -3.42 31.29
CA ASN A 134 6.47 -4.33 30.25
C ASN A 134 5.47 -4.48 29.09
N VAL A 135 4.81 -3.38 28.72
CA VAL A 135 3.90 -3.31 27.56
C VAL A 135 4.55 -2.41 26.51
N ILE A 136 4.39 -2.75 25.22
CA ILE A 136 4.77 -1.91 24.09
C ILE A 136 3.47 -1.56 23.34
N HIS A 137 3.23 -0.29 23.03
CA HIS A 137 2.00 0.15 22.40
C HIS A 137 1.91 -0.30 20.93
N ARG A 138 3.00 -0.15 20.16
CA ARG A 138 3.21 -0.59 18.76
C ARG A 138 2.39 0.10 17.68
N ASP A 139 1.41 0.94 18.01
CA ASP A 139 0.62 1.70 17.03
C ASP A 139 0.45 3.17 17.42
N ILE A 140 1.53 3.82 17.91
CA ILE A 140 1.51 5.25 18.20
C ILE A 140 1.37 6.04 16.90
N LYS A 141 0.30 6.81 16.78
CA LYS A 141 -0.04 7.65 15.62
C LYS A 141 -1.09 8.69 16.00
N PRO A 142 -1.31 9.74 15.19
CA PRO A 142 -2.27 10.80 15.48
C PRO A 142 -3.70 10.35 15.78
N SER A 143 -4.19 9.27 15.15
CA SER A 143 -5.56 8.78 15.37
C SER A 143 -5.74 8.02 16.71
N ASN A 144 -4.64 7.58 17.32
CA ASN A 144 -4.64 6.79 18.55
C ASN A 144 -4.28 7.63 19.79
N LEU A 145 -4.32 8.95 19.64
CA LEU A 145 -4.04 9.93 20.69
C LEU A 145 -5.19 10.92 20.72
N ILE A 146 -5.95 10.96 21.81
CA ILE A 146 -7.12 11.84 21.95
C ILE A 146 -6.79 12.96 22.92
N ARG A 147 -6.89 14.22 22.51
CA ARG A 147 -6.90 15.34 23.43
C ARG A 147 -8.27 15.43 24.10
N ARG A 148 -8.32 15.10 25.39
CA ARG A 148 -9.52 15.15 26.21
C ARG A 148 -9.94 16.60 26.46
N LYS A 149 -11.22 16.93 26.27
CA LYS A 149 -11.74 18.30 26.42
C LYS A 149 -11.70 18.83 27.84
N SER A 150 -11.90 17.97 28.84
CA SER A 150 -12.04 18.40 30.23
C SER A 150 -10.76 18.97 30.84
N ASP A 151 -9.58 18.52 30.41
CA ASP A 151 -8.30 18.91 30.99
C ASP A 151 -7.15 19.07 29.96
N ASN A 152 -7.45 18.98 28.66
CA ASN A 152 -6.50 19.06 27.55
C ASN A 152 -5.36 18.02 27.58
N ARG A 153 -5.46 16.96 28.40
CA ARG A 153 -4.49 15.87 28.41
C ARG A 153 -4.70 14.95 27.21
N ILE A 154 -3.61 14.39 26.71
CA ILE A 154 -3.58 13.43 25.62
C ILE A 154 -3.72 12.03 26.22
N VAL A 155 -4.79 11.36 25.86
CA VAL A 155 -5.12 9.99 26.25
C VAL A 155 -4.67 9.04 25.13
N VAL A 156 -3.91 8.01 25.48
CA VAL A 156 -3.41 6.98 24.56
C VAL A 156 -4.45 5.87 24.46
N ILE A 157 -4.92 5.59 23.25
CA ILE A 157 -5.96 4.58 22.98
C ILE A 157 -5.45 3.50 22.01
N ASP A 158 -6.19 2.39 21.91
CA ASP A 158 -5.96 1.33 20.91
C ASP A 158 -4.56 0.68 20.96
N PHE A 159 -4.32 -0.07 22.04
CA PHE A 159 -3.07 -0.83 22.23
C PHE A 159 -2.93 -1.94 21.18
N GLY A 160 -1.76 -2.03 20.54
CA GLY A 160 -1.48 -2.99 19.48
C GLY A 160 -1.29 -4.46 19.93
N ALA A 161 -1.66 -4.82 21.16
CA ALA A 161 -1.41 -6.13 21.76
C ALA A 161 -2.09 -7.29 21.01
N VAL A 162 -3.30 -7.06 20.49
CA VAL A 162 -4.03 -7.99 19.62
C VAL A 162 -3.19 -8.42 18.42
N LYS A 163 -2.44 -7.50 17.83
CA LYS A 163 -1.81 -7.74 16.53
C LYS A 163 -0.65 -8.79 16.62
N GLU A 164 -0.18 -9.14 17.83
CA GLU A 164 0.90 -10.11 18.14
C GLU A 164 0.49 -11.58 18.01
N ILE A 165 -0.74 -11.90 18.37
CA ILE A 165 -1.20 -13.30 18.38
C ILE A 165 -1.48 -13.78 16.95
N THR A 166 -1.92 -12.89 16.05
CA THR A 166 -2.04 -13.20 14.61
C THR A 166 -0.69 -13.66 14.04
N THR A 167 0.42 -13.13 14.55
CA THR A 167 1.77 -13.52 14.14
C THR A 167 2.28 -14.79 14.80
N GLN A 168 1.86 -15.09 16.03
CA GLN A 168 2.28 -16.31 16.74
C GLN A 168 1.44 -17.54 16.41
N ILE A 169 0.17 -17.39 16.04
CA ILE A 169 -0.71 -18.52 15.70
C ILE A 169 -0.36 -19.11 14.33
N ILE A 170 0.11 -18.29 13.38
CA ILE A 170 0.70 -18.80 12.12
C ILE A 170 1.89 -19.75 12.40
N ASN A 171 2.57 -19.60 13.54
CA ASN A 171 3.77 -20.36 13.89
C ASN A 171 3.53 -21.71 14.57
N ARG A 172 2.31 -22.09 14.99
CA ARG A 172 2.14 -23.31 15.80
C ARG A 172 2.04 -24.61 14.99
N ASP A 173 1.51 -24.59 13.76
CA ASP A 173 1.33 -25.79 12.94
C ASP A 173 2.00 -25.73 11.56
N SER A 174 2.77 -24.67 11.27
CA SER A 174 3.52 -24.57 10.01
C SER A 174 4.91 -24.01 10.26
N HIS A 175 5.94 -24.68 9.75
CA HIS A 175 7.36 -24.29 9.84
C HIS A 175 7.71 -23.02 9.02
N THR A 176 6.84 -22.01 8.99
CA THR A 176 7.05 -20.76 8.24
C THR A 176 7.13 -19.56 9.17
N THR A 177 8.34 -19.01 9.29
CA THR A 177 8.66 -17.83 10.09
C THR A 177 8.23 -16.54 9.36
N PHE A 178 6.94 -16.19 9.38
CA PHE A 178 6.47 -14.86 8.95
C PHE A 178 5.85 -14.08 10.10
N THR A 179 6.65 -13.19 10.68
CA THR A 179 6.13 -12.16 11.58
C THR A 179 5.55 -11.01 10.74
N ILE A 180 4.24 -11.01 10.48
CA ILE A 180 3.49 -9.86 9.97
C ILE A 180 3.82 -8.64 10.84
N ALA A 181 4.47 -7.65 10.23
CA ALA A 181 4.78 -6.35 10.81
C ALA A 181 3.52 -5.70 11.40
N ILE A 182 3.54 -5.42 12.70
CA ILE A 182 2.43 -4.79 13.42
C ILE A 182 2.67 -3.28 13.45
N GLY A 183 1.77 -2.47 12.89
CA GLY A 183 1.86 -0.99 12.99
C GLY A 183 1.24 -0.29 11.78
N SER A 184 1.05 1.02 11.87
CA SER A 184 0.48 1.81 10.77
C SER A 184 1.58 2.27 9.79
N PRO A 185 1.36 2.13 8.46
CA PRO A 185 2.35 2.52 7.46
C PRO A 185 2.85 3.95 7.64
N GLY A 186 4.18 4.13 7.62
CA GLY A 186 4.85 5.42 7.83
C GLY A 186 5.27 5.70 9.28
N TYR A 187 4.60 5.12 10.29
CA TYR A 187 4.97 5.30 11.71
C TYR A 187 5.72 4.09 12.29
N ILE A 188 5.66 2.95 11.61
CA ILE A 188 6.24 1.69 12.08
C ILE A 188 7.78 1.70 12.02
N ALA A 189 8.42 1.29 13.11
CA ALA A 189 9.88 1.15 13.17
C ALA A 189 10.37 -0.11 12.44
N ASN A 190 11.58 -0.10 11.89
CA ASN A 190 12.15 -1.22 11.13
C ASN A 190 12.31 -2.51 11.95
N GLU A 191 12.70 -2.44 13.22
CA GLU A 191 12.76 -3.63 14.09
C GLU A 191 11.39 -4.21 14.39
N GLN A 192 10.36 -3.36 14.47
CA GLN A 192 8.98 -3.79 14.61
C GLN A 192 8.44 -4.39 13.31
N MET A 193 8.83 -3.85 12.15
CA MET A 193 8.57 -4.48 10.85
C MET A 193 9.20 -5.86 10.73
N ALA A 194 10.39 -6.04 11.31
CA ALA A 194 11.08 -7.32 11.40
C ALA A 194 10.51 -8.25 12.50
N GLY A 195 9.42 -7.87 13.15
CA GLY A 195 8.76 -8.69 14.17
C GLY A 195 9.42 -8.68 15.54
N LYS A 196 10.35 -7.74 15.80
CA LYS A 196 11.10 -7.62 17.06
C LYS A 196 10.88 -6.23 17.68
N PRO A 197 9.63 -5.89 18.06
CA PRO A 197 9.33 -4.59 18.66
C PRO A 197 10.07 -4.41 19.99
N ARG A 198 10.41 -3.16 20.29
CA ARG A 198 11.10 -2.73 21.52
C ARG A 198 10.38 -1.52 22.09
N PHE A 199 10.68 -1.13 23.33
CA PHE A 199 10.17 0.12 23.89
C PHE A 199 10.53 1.34 23.04
N CYS A 200 11.74 1.35 22.47
CA CYS A 200 12.18 2.40 21.55
C CYS A 200 11.49 2.39 20.17
N SER A 201 10.67 1.37 19.86
CA SER A 201 9.79 1.38 18.69
C SER A 201 8.66 2.42 18.86
N ASP A 202 8.08 2.53 20.05
CA ASP A 202 7.06 3.56 20.34
C ASP A 202 7.67 4.97 20.30
N ILE A 203 8.93 5.10 20.74
CA ILE A 203 9.69 6.36 20.70
C ILE A 203 9.91 6.79 19.24
N TYR A 204 10.28 5.86 18.37
CA TYR A 204 10.39 6.12 16.94
C TYR A 204 9.07 6.64 16.36
N SER A 205 7.97 5.93 16.61
CA SER A 205 6.65 6.33 16.11
C SER A 205 6.21 7.70 16.61
N LEU A 206 6.51 8.05 17.87
CA LEU A 206 6.27 9.38 18.42
C LEU A 206 7.15 10.45 17.76
N GLY A 207 8.42 10.14 17.48
CA GLY A 207 9.32 11.03 16.76
C GLY A 207 8.81 11.35 15.35
N ILE A 208 8.34 10.33 14.62
CA ILE A 208 7.71 10.49 13.30
C ILE A 208 6.49 11.41 13.38
N LEU A 209 5.63 11.22 14.38
CA LEU A 209 4.45 12.06 14.59
C LEU A 209 4.84 13.53 14.79
N CYS A 210 5.88 13.81 15.58
CA CYS A 210 6.39 15.17 15.79
C CYS A 210 6.99 15.76 14.50
N ILE A 211 7.76 14.98 13.74
CA ILE A 211 8.34 15.41 12.46
C ILE A 211 7.23 15.72 11.45
N GLN A 212 6.21 14.87 11.36
CA GLN A 212 5.03 15.13 10.53
C GLN A 212 4.36 16.46 10.91
N ALA A 213 4.22 16.75 12.21
CA ALA A 213 3.59 17.98 12.67
C ALA A 213 4.42 19.23 12.33
N LEU A 214 5.75 19.13 12.43
CA LEU A 214 6.67 20.22 12.10
C LEU A 214 6.78 20.47 10.59
N THR A 215 6.78 19.42 9.78
CA THR A 215 6.94 19.52 8.32
C THR A 215 5.62 19.71 7.58
N GLY A 216 4.51 19.29 8.18
CA GLY A 216 3.21 19.16 7.51
C GLY A 216 3.15 18.03 6.47
N LEU A 217 4.23 17.26 6.30
CA LEU A 217 4.32 16.16 5.34
C LEU A 217 3.85 14.86 5.99
N HIS A 218 3.06 14.07 5.26
CA HIS A 218 2.71 12.73 5.72
C HIS A 218 3.99 11.89 5.87
N PRO A 219 4.13 10.99 6.87
CA PRO A 219 5.39 10.26 7.10
C PRO A 219 5.95 9.53 5.88
N GLN A 220 5.08 9.01 5.00
CA GLN A 220 5.50 8.32 3.76
C GLN A 220 5.97 9.26 2.63
N GLN A 221 5.85 10.57 2.83
CA GLN A 221 6.36 11.61 1.93
C GLN A 221 7.69 12.19 2.44
N LEU A 222 8.11 11.83 3.65
CA LEU A 222 9.41 12.25 4.17
C LEU A 222 10.51 11.56 3.36
N PRO A 223 11.47 12.30 2.80
CA PRO A 223 12.55 11.70 2.03
C PRO A 223 13.54 10.98 2.96
N GLU A 224 14.12 9.90 2.48
CA GLU A 224 15.13 9.10 3.18
C GLU A 224 16.48 9.19 2.47
N ASP A 225 17.57 9.16 3.24
CA ASP A 225 18.92 9.03 2.71
C ASP A 225 19.08 7.62 2.08
N PRO A 226 19.37 7.48 0.77
CA PRO A 226 19.47 6.18 0.10
C PRO A 226 20.53 5.23 0.67
N ARG A 227 21.54 5.76 1.36
CA ARG A 227 22.66 4.98 1.92
C ARG A 227 22.39 4.54 3.35
N THR A 228 21.76 5.40 4.14
CA THR A 228 21.58 5.20 5.59
C THR A 228 20.14 4.86 5.98
N SER A 229 19.18 5.12 5.10
CA SER A 229 17.73 5.07 5.36
C SER A 229 17.29 5.98 6.51
N GLU A 230 18.07 7.01 6.82
CA GLU A 230 17.73 8.04 7.80
C GLU A 230 16.79 9.08 7.18
N ILE A 231 15.88 9.63 7.97
CA ILE A 231 14.88 10.58 7.49
C ILE A 231 15.50 11.98 7.33
N MET A 232 15.36 12.54 6.13
CA MET A 232 15.87 13.88 5.79
C MET A 232 14.74 14.92 5.90
N TRP A 233 14.48 15.43 7.10
CA TRP A 233 13.35 16.33 7.35
C TRP A 233 13.74 17.76 7.79
N ARG A 234 14.98 17.97 8.24
CA ARG A 234 15.41 19.24 8.84
C ARG A 234 15.28 20.45 7.90
N ASP A 235 15.47 20.24 6.60
CA ASP A 235 15.32 21.30 5.57
C ASP A 235 13.85 21.61 5.24
N LYS A 236 12.91 20.80 5.75
CA LYS A 236 11.45 20.95 5.54
C LYS A 236 10.73 21.59 6.72
N ALA A 237 11.44 21.92 7.81
CA ALA A 237 10.85 22.50 9.01
C ALA A 237 11.73 23.60 9.62
N ASN A 238 11.10 24.66 10.13
CA ASN A 238 11.74 25.65 10.98
C ASN A 238 11.70 25.18 12.42
N VAL A 239 12.79 24.59 12.89
CA VAL A 239 12.92 23.97 14.21
C VAL A 239 14.24 24.37 14.86
N SER A 240 14.28 24.50 16.19
CA SER A 240 15.53 24.73 16.89
C SER A 240 16.50 23.54 16.69
N PRO A 241 17.82 23.79 16.60
CA PRO A 241 18.79 22.69 16.49
C PRO A 241 18.65 21.67 17.63
N GLY A 242 18.40 22.14 18.86
CA GLY A 242 18.23 21.27 20.02
C GLY A 242 17.05 20.32 19.90
N LEU A 243 15.86 20.80 19.51
CA LEU A 243 14.72 19.90 19.30
C LEU A 243 14.95 18.98 18.11
N ALA A 244 15.53 19.49 17.03
CA ALA A 244 15.85 18.68 15.85
C ALA A 244 16.80 17.53 16.18
N ASP A 245 17.82 17.76 17.02
CA ASP A 245 18.74 16.72 17.49
C ASP A 245 18.04 15.64 18.32
N VAL A 246 17.08 16.04 19.17
CA VAL A 246 16.26 15.09 19.92
C VAL A 246 15.40 14.25 18.96
N LEU A 247 14.68 14.89 18.03
CA LEU A 247 13.80 14.19 17.10
C LEU A 247 14.58 13.27 16.15
N ASP A 248 15.72 13.70 15.62
CA ASP A 248 16.62 12.83 14.83
C ASP A 248 17.03 11.59 15.62
N LYS A 249 17.41 11.76 16.89
CA LYS A 249 17.79 10.64 17.74
C LYS A 249 16.60 9.74 18.05
N MET A 250 15.39 10.27 18.19
CA MET A 250 14.17 9.45 18.34
C MET A 250 13.92 8.57 17.11
N VAL A 251 14.22 9.05 15.90
CA VAL A 251 13.88 8.37 14.63
C VAL A 251 15.05 7.67 13.93
N ARG A 252 16.19 7.46 14.60
CA ARG A 252 17.35 6.76 14.00
C ARG A 252 16.97 5.42 13.38
N TYR A 253 17.50 5.12 12.20
CA TYR A 253 17.25 3.84 11.55
C TYR A 253 17.69 2.65 12.43
N ASP A 254 18.90 2.70 13.01
CA ASP A 254 19.36 1.69 13.96
C ASP A 254 18.78 1.95 15.35
N PHE A 255 17.90 1.05 15.82
CA PHE A 255 17.23 1.16 17.12
C PHE A 255 18.19 1.27 18.31
N ARG A 256 19.44 0.81 18.20
CA ARG A 256 20.47 0.91 19.25
C ARG A 256 21.00 2.33 19.43
N GLN A 257 20.84 3.17 18.41
CA GLN A 257 21.28 4.56 18.41
C GLN A 257 20.18 5.52 18.89
N ARG A 258 18.94 5.01 19.04
CA ARG A 258 17.82 5.77 19.59
C ARG A 258 17.94 5.93 21.11
N TYR A 259 17.11 6.80 21.67
CA TYR A 259 16.80 6.75 23.09
C TYR A 259 16.17 5.40 23.43
N GLN A 260 16.61 4.78 24.53
CA GLN A 260 16.13 3.45 24.92
C GLN A 260 14.90 3.51 25.83
N SER A 261 14.60 4.68 26.38
CA SER A 261 13.44 4.91 27.25
C SER A 261 12.80 6.28 27.04
N ALA A 262 11.50 6.39 27.33
CA ALA A 262 10.79 7.69 27.29
C ALA A 262 11.39 8.71 28.28
N VAL A 263 11.97 8.23 29.38
CA VAL A 263 12.66 9.06 30.38
C VAL A 263 13.91 9.72 29.79
N GLU A 264 14.71 8.99 29.01
CA GLU A 264 15.89 9.57 28.35
C GLU A 264 15.51 10.67 27.36
N VAL A 265 14.41 10.49 26.61
CA VAL A 265 13.88 11.54 25.72
C VAL A 265 13.49 12.77 26.54
N TRP A 266 12.78 12.57 27.65
CA TRP A 266 12.37 13.67 28.54
C TRP A 266 13.56 14.41 29.14
N GLN A 267 14.61 13.70 29.56
CA GLN A 267 15.85 14.30 30.04
C GLN A 267 16.54 15.13 28.96
N ALA A 268 16.63 14.61 27.74
CA ALA A 268 17.22 15.36 26.62
C ALA A 268 16.44 16.66 26.34
N LEU A 269 15.10 16.62 26.41
CA LEU A 269 14.25 17.79 26.19
C LEU A 269 14.42 18.88 27.27
N GLN A 270 14.79 18.55 28.50
CA GLN A 270 15.02 19.54 29.56
C GLN A 270 16.19 20.48 29.28
N HIS A 271 17.13 20.06 28.43
CA HIS A 271 18.29 20.86 28.04
C HIS A 271 18.08 21.64 26.75
N VAL A 272 16.94 21.47 26.07
CA VAL A 272 16.62 22.21 24.84
C VAL A 272 16.07 23.59 25.19
N ARG A 273 16.70 24.64 24.66
CA ARG A 273 16.18 26.00 24.73
C ARG A 273 15.14 26.20 23.64
N VAL A 274 13.87 26.27 24.04
CA VAL A 274 12.77 26.61 23.14
C VAL A 274 12.74 28.13 22.95
N ASP A 275 12.93 28.59 21.71
CA ASP A 275 12.74 30.00 21.39
C ASP A 275 11.24 30.25 21.16
N ALA A 276 10.57 30.78 22.19
CA ALA A 276 9.12 30.96 22.19
C ALA A 276 8.60 31.94 21.12
N ASN A 277 9.50 32.71 20.48
CA ASN A 277 9.16 33.67 19.44
C ASN A 277 9.54 33.19 18.02
N ARG A 278 9.98 31.93 17.85
CA ARG A 278 10.29 31.40 16.52
C ARG A 278 8.98 31.08 15.78
N PRO A 279 8.65 31.79 14.68
CA PRO A 279 7.42 31.52 13.94
C PRO A 279 7.49 30.13 13.29
N PRO A 280 6.36 29.40 13.17
CA PRO A 280 6.33 28.15 12.43
C PRO A 280 6.77 28.41 11.00
N SER A 281 7.47 27.45 10.39
CA SER A 281 7.85 27.55 8.98
C SER A 281 6.61 27.82 8.14
N LEU A 282 6.64 28.86 7.30
CA LEU A 282 5.67 28.97 6.21
C LEU A 282 5.90 27.74 5.32
N ALA A 283 4.91 26.86 5.25
CA ALA A 283 4.82 25.90 4.16
C ALA A 283 5.06 26.68 2.87
N THR A 284 5.99 26.20 2.04
CA THR A 284 6.45 26.88 0.82
C THR A 284 5.26 27.45 0.07
N ARG A 285 5.20 28.79 -0.05
CA ARG A 285 4.10 29.51 -0.70
C ARG A 285 3.90 28.96 -2.11
N LEU A 286 2.75 28.32 -2.36
CA LEU A 286 2.13 28.35 -3.68
C LEU A 286 1.35 29.67 -3.76
N PRO A 287 1.47 30.46 -4.84
CA PRO A 287 0.93 31.82 -4.90
C PRO A 287 -0.59 31.84 -4.78
N GLU A 288 -1.11 32.64 -3.85
CA GLU A 288 -2.54 32.91 -3.64
C GLU A 288 -3.08 33.82 -4.75
N GLY A 289 -4.11 33.33 -5.47
CA GLY A 289 -5.03 34.18 -6.21
C GLY A 289 -6.00 34.87 -5.22
N LYS A 290 -6.10 36.19 -5.32
CA LYS A 290 -6.90 37.07 -4.44
C LYS A 290 -8.33 36.57 -4.23
N THR A 291 -8.76 36.54 -2.98
CA THR A 291 -10.15 36.35 -2.53
C THR A 291 -11.03 37.51 -3.00
N THR A 292 -12.06 37.21 -3.79
CA THR A 292 -13.25 38.05 -3.90
C THR A 292 -14.43 37.29 -3.31
N ASN A 293 -15.04 37.86 -2.26
CA ASN A 293 -16.34 37.42 -1.75
C ASN A 293 -17.38 37.63 -2.85
N VAL A 294 -17.96 36.55 -3.39
CA VAL A 294 -19.17 36.63 -4.20
C VAL A 294 -20.34 36.14 -3.33
N PRO A 295 -21.46 36.89 -3.23
CA PRO A 295 -22.64 36.45 -2.50
C PRO A 295 -23.26 35.23 -3.16
N VAL A 296 -23.81 34.32 -2.35
CA VAL A 296 -24.62 33.19 -2.82
C VAL A 296 -25.88 33.75 -3.49
N VAL A 297 -25.89 33.79 -4.82
CA VAL A 297 -27.10 34.05 -5.62
C VAL A 297 -27.83 32.72 -5.78
N GLY A 298 -29.09 32.67 -5.35
CA GLY A 298 -29.98 31.53 -5.58
C GLY A 298 -30.10 31.24 -7.08
N LEU A 299 -29.83 30.00 -7.47
CA LEU A 299 -30.00 29.56 -8.85
C LEU A 299 -31.50 29.51 -9.20
N PRO A 300 -31.90 30.00 -10.39
CA PRO A 300 -33.31 30.04 -10.79
C PRO A 300 -33.86 28.63 -11.05
N HIS A 301 -35.05 28.37 -10.50
CA HIS A 301 -35.83 27.18 -10.76
C HIS A 301 -36.08 27.02 -12.27
N THR A 302 -35.52 25.97 -12.85
CA THR A 302 -35.82 25.50 -14.22
C THR A 302 -36.44 24.10 -14.16
N PRO A 303 -37.25 23.71 -15.16
CA PRO A 303 -38.13 22.54 -15.08
C PRO A 303 -37.30 21.25 -15.00
N GLY A 304 -37.46 20.52 -13.90
CA GLY A 304 -36.60 19.39 -13.51
C GLY A 304 -36.20 19.39 -12.02
N GLY A 305 -36.55 20.44 -11.28
CA GLY A 305 -36.16 20.67 -9.88
C GLY A 305 -36.51 19.57 -8.87
N GLU A 306 -37.42 18.63 -9.16
CA GLU A 306 -37.66 17.47 -8.29
C GLU A 306 -36.56 16.41 -8.42
N LYS A 307 -36.07 16.20 -9.64
CA LYS A 307 -35.12 15.13 -9.98
C LYS A 307 -33.79 15.27 -9.25
N TYR A 308 -33.35 16.51 -9.04
CA TYR A 308 -32.06 16.83 -8.42
C TYR A 308 -32.17 17.28 -6.95
N ARG A 309 -33.39 17.40 -6.42
CA ARG A 309 -33.65 17.92 -5.07
C ARG A 309 -32.88 17.16 -4.00
N LYS A 310 -32.79 15.84 -4.14
CA LYS A 310 -32.10 14.96 -3.19
C LYS A 310 -30.58 15.17 -3.22
N LEU A 311 -29.99 15.29 -4.41
CA LEU A 311 -28.58 15.63 -4.58
C LEU A 311 -28.29 17.02 -4.00
N GLU A 312 -29.13 18.02 -4.34
CA GLU A 312 -29.01 19.38 -3.83
C GLU A 312 -29.08 19.42 -2.29
N GLN A 313 -30.00 18.69 -1.67
CA GLN A 313 -30.12 18.61 -0.22
C GLN A 313 -28.86 18.00 0.43
N PHE A 314 -28.31 16.91 -0.13
CA PHE A 314 -27.07 16.33 0.39
C PHE A 314 -25.87 17.28 0.24
N LEU A 315 -25.80 18.02 -0.87
CA LEU A 315 -24.75 19.02 -1.09
C LEU A 315 -24.90 20.23 -0.14
N ALA A 316 -26.12 20.76 0.03
CA ALA A 316 -26.41 21.88 0.93
C ALA A 316 -26.10 21.54 2.39
N THR A 317 -26.36 20.31 2.81
CA THR A 317 -26.07 19.80 4.16
C THR A 317 -24.65 19.22 4.31
N ARG A 318 -23.81 19.34 3.27
CA ARG A 318 -22.41 18.86 3.24
C ARG A 318 -22.26 17.35 3.50
N GLN A 319 -23.27 16.55 3.16
CA GLN A 319 -23.23 15.10 3.19
C GLN A 319 -22.57 14.55 1.91
N TRP A 320 -21.28 14.86 1.72
CA TRP A 320 -20.56 14.63 0.47
C TRP A 320 -20.56 13.18 -0.02
N ARG A 321 -20.53 12.20 0.90
CA ARG A 321 -20.60 10.77 0.55
C ARG A 321 -21.94 10.36 -0.01
N GLU A 322 -23.03 10.88 0.55
CA GLU A 322 -24.38 10.59 0.07
C GLU A 322 -24.71 11.38 -1.19
N ALA A 323 -24.20 12.61 -1.32
CA ALA A 323 -24.23 13.35 -2.58
C ALA A 323 -23.51 12.59 -3.72
N ASP A 324 -22.38 11.95 -3.43
CA ASP A 324 -21.62 11.17 -4.42
C ASP A 324 -22.38 9.90 -4.85
N ARG A 325 -22.98 9.18 -3.90
CA ARG A 325 -23.83 8.01 -4.18
C ARG A 325 -25.09 8.38 -4.96
N GLU A 326 -25.75 9.46 -4.58
CA GLU A 326 -26.92 9.99 -5.30
C GLU A 326 -26.54 10.40 -6.72
N THR A 327 -25.38 11.03 -6.91
CA THR A 327 -24.84 11.36 -8.23
C THR A 327 -24.68 10.10 -9.10
N ASN A 328 -24.15 9.01 -8.55
CA ASN A 328 -24.06 7.73 -9.28
C ASN A 328 -25.45 7.15 -9.62
N GLN A 329 -26.42 7.19 -8.69
CA GLN A 329 -27.79 6.72 -8.94
C GLN A 329 -28.48 7.52 -10.05
N LEU A 330 -28.36 8.84 -10.02
CA LEU A 330 -28.87 9.73 -11.07
C LEU A 330 -28.24 9.40 -12.42
N MET A 331 -26.93 9.16 -12.45
CA MET A 331 -26.21 8.82 -13.68
C MET A 331 -26.63 7.45 -14.24
N LEU A 332 -26.83 6.44 -13.39
CA LEU A 332 -27.36 5.14 -13.80
C LEU A 332 -28.79 5.22 -14.33
N HIS A 333 -29.64 6.06 -13.73
CA HIS A 333 -30.99 6.29 -14.19
C HIS A 333 -31.02 7.00 -15.56
N LEU A 334 -30.20 8.04 -15.73
CA LEU A 334 -30.04 8.76 -17.01
C LEU A 334 -29.57 7.86 -18.16
N ALA A 335 -28.80 6.81 -17.86
CA ALA A 335 -28.34 5.82 -18.83
C ALA A 335 -29.31 4.64 -19.03
N GLY A 336 -30.45 4.58 -18.31
CA GLY A 336 -31.37 3.44 -18.36
C GLY A 336 -30.81 2.14 -17.76
N ARG A 337 -29.88 2.25 -16.80
CA ARG A 337 -29.11 1.12 -16.23
C ARG A 337 -29.27 0.95 -14.73
N GLN A 338 -30.36 1.45 -14.16
CA GLN A 338 -30.64 1.37 -12.73
C GLN A 338 -30.56 -0.05 -12.15
N HIS A 339 -30.93 -1.08 -12.92
CA HIS A 339 -30.88 -2.49 -12.48
C HIS A 339 -29.52 -3.17 -12.68
N LYS A 340 -28.59 -2.53 -13.41
CA LYS A 340 -27.28 -3.11 -13.72
C LYS A 340 -26.22 -2.69 -12.70
N GLY A 341 -26.38 -1.54 -12.04
CA GLY A 341 -25.43 -1.06 -11.03
C GLY A 341 -24.08 -0.56 -11.58
N TYR A 342 -23.91 -0.53 -12.91
CA TYR A 342 -22.72 -0.02 -13.58
C TYR A 342 -23.02 0.61 -14.96
N LEU A 343 -22.17 1.55 -15.38
CA LEU A 343 -22.19 2.20 -16.70
C LEU A 343 -21.13 1.59 -17.62
N ARG A 344 -21.41 1.47 -18.91
CA ARG A 344 -20.45 1.11 -19.98
C ARG A 344 -20.00 2.37 -20.71
N SER A 345 -18.89 2.28 -21.45
CA SER A 345 -18.37 3.37 -22.28
C SER A 345 -19.40 3.90 -23.28
N GLU A 346 -20.16 3.01 -23.94
CA GLU A 346 -21.24 3.34 -24.87
C GLU A 346 -22.33 4.21 -24.22
N ASP A 347 -22.66 3.93 -22.95
CA ASP A 347 -23.69 4.64 -22.21
C ASP A 347 -23.23 6.10 -21.94
N ILE A 348 -21.92 6.32 -21.72
CA ILE A 348 -21.29 7.64 -21.51
C ILE A 348 -21.45 8.56 -22.72
N HIS A 349 -21.31 8.00 -23.93
CA HIS A 349 -21.46 8.75 -25.18
C HIS A 349 -22.89 9.25 -25.42
N GLN A 350 -23.89 8.64 -24.78
CA GLN A 350 -25.31 8.95 -24.96
C GLN A 350 -25.89 9.83 -23.85
N PHE A 351 -25.13 10.19 -22.81
CA PHE A 351 -25.64 11.03 -21.72
C PHE A 351 -26.18 12.39 -22.21
N PRO A 352 -27.33 12.85 -21.69
CA PRO A 352 -27.84 14.18 -22.03
C PRO A 352 -26.96 15.29 -21.44
N ALA A 353 -26.52 16.21 -22.29
CA ALA A 353 -25.59 17.28 -21.91
C ALA A 353 -26.16 18.23 -20.85
N ALA A 354 -27.44 18.60 -20.96
CA ALA A 354 -28.11 19.47 -20.00
C ALA A 354 -28.16 18.88 -18.58
N GLU A 355 -28.33 17.56 -18.48
CA GLU A 355 -28.42 16.84 -17.20
C GLU A 355 -27.04 16.79 -16.52
N LEU A 356 -25.98 16.51 -17.28
CA LEU A 356 -24.59 16.56 -16.79
C LEU A 356 -24.17 17.96 -16.32
N CYS A 357 -24.55 19.01 -17.09
CA CYS A 357 -24.31 20.39 -16.68
C CYS A 357 -25.00 20.72 -15.35
N THR A 358 -26.23 20.24 -15.15
CA THR A 358 -27.00 20.49 -13.93
C THR A 358 -26.31 19.84 -12.71
N ILE A 359 -25.94 18.57 -12.82
CA ILE A 359 -25.19 17.85 -11.76
C ILE A 359 -23.87 18.56 -11.47
N ASN A 360 -23.12 18.94 -12.50
CA ASN A 360 -21.86 19.67 -12.34
C ASN A 360 -22.04 20.99 -11.59
N ASN A 361 -23.01 21.81 -12.00
CA ASN A 361 -23.21 23.14 -11.43
C ASN A 361 -23.59 23.07 -9.94
N LEU A 362 -24.36 22.05 -9.54
CA LEU A 362 -24.65 21.78 -8.13
C LEU A 362 -23.37 21.46 -7.34
N TRP A 363 -22.54 20.54 -7.83
CA TRP A 363 -21.26 20.21 -7.19
C TRP A 363 -20.33 21.43 -7.08
N VAL A 364 -20.20 22.21 -8.14
CA VAL A 364 -19.36 23.42 -8.17
C VAL A 364 -19.87 24.47 -7.19
N ALA A 365 -21.18 24.76 -7.18
CA ALA A 365 -21.77 25.80 -6.34
C ALA A 365 -21.61 25.48 -4.85
N TYR A 366 -22.06 24.29 -4.42
CA TYR A 366 -22.07 23.93 -3.01
C TYR A 366 -20.69 23.60 -2.45
N SER A 367 -19.73 23.21 -3.31
CA SER A 367 -18.35 22.99 -2.92
C SER A 367 -17.47 24.25 -2.99
N GLN A 368 -18.01 25.41 -3.37
CA GLN A 368 -17.23 26.65 -3.57
C GLN A 368 -16.14 26.49 -4.66
N GLY A 369 -16.49 25.83 -5.76
CA GLY A 369 -15.60 25.62 -6.91
C GLY A 369 -14.55 24.53 -6.75
N ARG A 370 -14.64 23.74 -5.67
CA ARG A 370 -13.69 22.69 -5.29
C ARG A 370 -13.91 21.37 -6.03
N PHE A 371 -15.17 21.01 -6.26
CA PHE A 371 -15.61 19.71 -6.78
C PHE A 371 -16.51 19.91 -7.99
N GLY A 372 -16.68 18.85 -8.78
CA GLY A 372 -17.46 18.85 -10.00
C GLY A 372 -16.66 18.39 -11.22
N PHE A 373 -17.38 17.93 -12.24
CA PHE A 373 -16.81 17.44 -13.49
C PHE A 373 -16.00 18.50 -14.23
N SER A 374 -16.38 19.78 -14.16
CA SER A 374 -15.62 20.88 -14.77
C SER A 374 -14.29 21.13 -14.07
N VAL A 375 -14.21 20.88 -12.75
CA VAL A 375 -12.97 20.97 -11.97
C VAL A 375 -12.05 19.80 -12.31
N GLN A 376 -12.60 18.58 -12.39
CA GLN A 376 -11.91 17.39 -12.88
C GLN A 376 -11.38 17.59 -14.31
N HIS A 377 -12.19 18.15 -15.20
CA HIS A 377 -11.82 18.46 -16.58
C HIS A 377 -10.59 19.35 -16.66
N ARG A 378 -10.57 20.42 -15.87
CA ARG A 378 -9.45 21.35 -15.87
C ARG A 378 -8.17 20.72 -15.35
N LEU A 379 -8.26 19.92 -14.29
CA LEU A 379 -7.09 19.19 -13.78
C LEU A 379 -6.55 18.21 -14.81
N TRP A 380 -7.45 17.52 -15.51
CA TRP A 380 -7.09 16.64 -16.63
C TRP A 380 -6.37 17.40 -17.75
N GLN A 381 -6.88 18.56 -18.17
CA GLN A 381 -6.24 19.41 -19.18
C GLN A 381 -4.86 19.92 -18.73
N ASN A 382 -4.74 20.38 -17.49
CA ASN A 382 -3.48 20.91 -16.96
C ASN A 382 -2.37 19.86 -16.87
N LEU A 383 -2.74 18.59 -16.71
CA LEU A 383 -1.79 17.48 -16.73
C LEU A 383 -1.40 17.07 -18.16
N GLY A 384 -1.97 17.69 -19.20
CA GLY A 384 -1.69 17.36 -20.61
C GLY A 384 -2.67 16.36 -21.23
N GLY A 385 -3.89 16.24 -20.69
CA GLY A 385 -4.95 15.38 -21.20
C GLY A 385 -5.27 15.55 -22.70
N SER A 386 -5.22 14.46 -23.48
CA SER A 386 -5.57 14.42 -24.91
C SER A 386 -6.37 13.14 -25.26
N LYS A 387 -6.84 13.03 -26.51
CA LYS A 387 -7.59 11.86 -27.06
C LYS A 387 -6.82 10.52 -26.99
N THR A 388 -5.53 10.54 -26.65
CA THR A 388 -4.63 9.37 -26.56
C THR A 388 -3.86 9.36 -25.24
N ALA A 389 -4.54 9.75 -24.15
CA ALA A 389 -3.93 9.88 -22.83
C ALA A 389 -3.25 8.59 -22.34
N GLN A 390 -2.00 8.74 -21.92
CA GLN A 390 -1.15 7.64 -21.44
C GLN A 390 -1.51 7.24 -19.99
N GLN A 391 -1.25 5.99 -19.60
CA GLN A 391 -1.56 5.46 -18.26
C GLN A 391 -0.95 6.28 -17.11
N GLN A 392 0.20 6.92 -17.35
CA GLN A 392 0.84 7.81 -16.37
C GLN A 392 -0.04 9.04 -16.09
N LEU A 393 -0.66 9.61 -17.12
CA LEU A 393 -1.58 10.75 -17.00
C LEU A 393 -2.82 10.43 -16.15
N PHE A 394 -3.36 9.22 -16.29
CA PHE A 394 -4.44 8.74 -15.41
C PHE A 394 -3.97 8.55 -13.97
N CYS A 395 -2.74 8.06 -13.77
CA CYS A 395 -2.16 7.93 -12.43
C CYS A 395 -1.89 9.28 -11.78
N ASP A 396 -1.43 10.26 -12.56
CA ASP A 396 -1.16 11.62 -12.13
C ASP A 396 -2.45 12.36 -11.86
N PHE A 397 -3.47 12.18 -12.70
CA PHE A 397 -4.82 12.69 -12.45
C PHE A 397 -5.39 12.08 -11.18
N GLY A 398 -5.34 10.74 -11.05
CA GLY A 398 -5.77 10.02 -9.86
C GLY A 398 -5.06 10.46 -8.59
N ALA A 399 -3.76 10.79 -8.67
CA ALA A 399 -3.01 11.35 -7.56
C ALA A 399 -3.44 12.80 -7.27
N ALA A 400 -3.61 13.62 -8.30
CA ALA A 400 -4.01 15.03 -8.21
C ALA A 400 -5.40 15.21 -7.59
N VAL A 401 -6.36 14.37 -7.97
CA VAL A 401 -7.69 14.37 -7.36
C VAL A 401 -7.75 13.57 -6.07
N GLY A 402 -6.69 12.86 -5.65
CA GLY A 402 -6.62 12.16 -4.35
C GLY A 402 -7.20 10.74 -4.30
N TRP A 403 -7.48 10.14 -5.46
CA TRP A 403 -7.96 8.77 -5.64
C TRP A 403 -6.84 7.73 -5.70
N ARG A 404 -5.59 8.16 -5.86
CA ARG A 404 -4.41 7.31 -5.91
C ARG A 404 -3.34 7.81 -4.95
N ALA A 405 -2.74 6.89 -4.20
CA ALA A 405 -1.61 7.17 -3.32
C ALA A 405 -0.69 5.95 -3.26
N LEU A 406 0.64 6.15 -3.20
CA LEU A 406 1.63 5.07 -3.10
C LEU A 406 1.48 4.00 -4.19
N HIS A 407 1.25 4.46 -5.41
CA HIS A 407 1.03 3.61 -6.58
C HIS A 407 -0.20 2.68 -6.51
N ARG A 408 -1.04 2.81 -5.48
CA ARG A 408 -2.29 2.07 -5.27
C ARG A 408 -3.50 2.98 -5.46
N TRP A 409 -4.52 2.47 -6.14
CA TRP A 409 -5.83 3.11 -6.21
C TRP A 409 -6.56 2.89 -4.88
N LYS A 410 -7.08 3.98 -4.30
CA LYS A 410 -7.84 3.90 -3.06
C LYS A 410 -9.17 3.19 -3.33
N PRO A 411 -9.62 2.26 -2.48
CA PRO A 411 -11.00 1.82 -2.47
C PRO A 411 -11.93 3.00 -2.12
N TYR A 412 -13.17 2.96 -2.61
CA TYR A 412 -14.15 4.04 -2.41
C TYR A 412 -14.35 4.37 -0.92
N ALA A 413 -14.29 3.36 -0.05
CA ALA A 413 -14.37 3.51 1.40
C ALA A 413 -13.26 4.39 2.00
N GLU A 414 -12.09 4.46 1.34
CA GLU A 414 -10.92 5.25 1.74
C GLU A 414 -10.89 6.66 1.11
N LEU A 415 -11.92 7.06 0.36
CA LEU A 415 -12.02 8.42 -0.18
C LEU A 415 -12.36 9.45 0.91
N ASN A 416 -11.89 10.69 0.68
CA ASN A 416 -12.12 11.81 1.58
C ASN A 416 -13.42 12.55 1.19
N PHE A 417 -14.46 12.39 1.99
CA PHE A 417 -15.75 13.04 1.79
C PHE A 417 -15.88 14.31 2.64
N SER A 418 -14.88 15.19 2.56
CA SER A 418 -14.89 16.52 3.16
C SER A 418 -14.42 17.58 2.17
N LEU A 419 -14.67 18.86 2.49
CA LEU A 419 -14.13 20.02 1.76
C LEU A 419 -12.61 20.17 1.90
N ASP A 420 -11.89 19.21 2.50
CA ASP A 420 -10.43 19.20 2.61
C ASP A 420 -9.78 18.25 1.61
N ALA A 421 -10.58 17.48 0.85
CA ALA A 421 -10.05 16.62 -0.20
C ALA A 421 -9.32 17.43 -1.31
N PRO A 422 -8.56 16.82 -2.22
CA PRO A 422 -7.99 17.58 -3.33
C PRO A 422 -9.07 18.17 -4.27
N PRO A 423 -8.80 19.26 -5.00
CA PRO A 423 -9.71 19.76 -6.03
C PRO A 423 -10.07 18.64 -7.02
N GLY A 424 -11.32 18.59 -7.45
CA GLY A 424 -11.82 17.54 -8.35
C GLY A 424 -11.98 16.14 -7.71
N HIS A 425 -11.77 15.99 -6.39
CA HIS A 425 -11.92 14.69 -5.71
C HIS A 425 -13.32 14.09 -5.81
N LEU A 426 -14.35 14.92 -5.96
CA LEU A 426 -15.73 14.47 -6.11
C LEU A 426 -16.36 15.16 -7.33
N PRO A 427 -17.31 14.52 -8.02
CA PRO A 427 -17.83 13.19 -7.72
C PRO A 427 -16.92 12.02 -8.18
N ALA A 428 -16.94 10.88 -7.49
CA ALA A 428 -15.98 9.78 -7.60
C ALA A 428 -16.58 8.36 -7.77
N CYS A 429 -17.91 8.19 -7.73
CA CYS A 429 -18.55 6.89 -7.86
C CYS A 429 -19.08 6.64 -9.27
N PHE A 430 -18.31 5.92 -10.10
CA PHE A 430 -18.77 5.41 -11.41
C PHE A 430 -18.31 3.94 -11.61
N ALA A 431 -18.86 3.07 -10.76
CA ALA A 431 -19.00 1.60 -10.84
C ALA A 431 -17.77 0.65 -10.96
N HIS A 432 -17.51 -0.12 -9.89
CA HIS A 432 -17.79 -1.56 -9.74
C HIS A 432 -17.86 -1.82 -8.22
N ASP A 433 -18.71 -2.75 -7.78
CA ASP A 433 -18.88 -3.24 -6.40
C ASP A 433 -17.87 -2.75 -5.36
N GLU A 434 -18.38 -2.31 -4.21
CA GLU A 434 -17.67 -1.86 -3.00
C GLU A 434 -16.64 -2.87 -2.42
N LEU A 435 -16.23 -3.92 -3.15
CA LEU A 435 -15.42 -5.03 -2.68
C LEU A 435 -14.22 -5.46 -3.54
N LYS A 436 -13.95 -4.91 -4.75
CA LYS A 436 -12.85 -5.49 -5.60
C LYS A 436 -11.82 -4.56 -6.26
N PHE A 437 -12.08 -3.27 -6.56
CA PHE A 437 -11.14 -2.51 -7.44
C PHE A 437 -10.87 -1.03 -7.10
N GLY A 438 -11.60 -0.40 -6.19
CA GLY A 438 -11.42 1.02 -5.85
C GLY A 438 -11.55 2.00 -7.02
N CYS A 439 -11.01 3.22 -6.86
CA CYS A 439 -11.26 4.36 -7.76
C CYS A 439 -10.56 4.29 -9.13
N ALA A 440 -9.91 3.17 -9.45
CA ALA A 440 -9.27 2.95 -10.75
C ALA A 440 -10.27 2.98 -11.92
N GLY A 441 -11.50 2.46 -11.72
CA GLY A 441 -12.56 2.48 -12.73
C GLY A 441 -13.16 3.87 -12.97
N THR A 442 -13.30 4.65 -11.90
CA THR A 442 -13.80 6.03 -11.94
C THR A 442 -12.94 6.94 -12.80
N VAL A 443 -11.63 6.76 -12.81
CA VAL A 443 -10.67 7.62 -13.53
C VAL A 443 -10.78 7.47 -15.04
N TRP A 444 -10.98 6.24 -15.49
CA TRP A 444 -11.21 5.93 -16.89
C TRP A 444 -12.57 6.46 -17.35
N PHE A 445 -13.59 6.34 -16.50
CA PHE A 445 -14.91 6.90 -16.73
C PHE A 445 -14.89 8.43 -16.84
N VAL A 446 -14.19 9.10 -15.92
CA VAL A 446 -14.00 10.54 -15.96
C VAL A 446 -13.25 10.92 -17.23
N GLY A 447 -12.18 10.22 -17.63
CA GLY A 447 -11.51 10.45 -18.92
C GLY A 447 -12.46 10.50 -20.14
N ILE A 448 -13.38 9.53 -20.28
CA ILE A 448 -14.36 9.49 -21.39
C ILE A 448 -15.42 10.58 -21.27
N LEU A 449 -15.91 10.85 -20.06
CA LEU A 449 -16.87 11.93 -19.80
C LEU A 449 -16.28 13.32 -20.10
N LEU A 450 -15.00 13.50 -19.77
CA LEU A 450 -14.23 14.72 -19.99
C LEU A 450 -13.94 14.99 -21.47
N GLU A 451 -13.82 13.94 -22.31
CA GLU A 451 -13.67 14.09 -23.76
C GLU A 451 -14.89 14.72 -24.45
N ARG A 452 -16.12 14.49 -23.95
CA ARG A 452 -17.33 15.17 -24.46
C ARG A 452 -17.35 16.65 -24.12
N TRP A 453 -16.79 17.03 -22.97
CA TRP A 453 -16.62 18.41 -22.56
C TRP A 453 -15.61 19.14 -23.46
N TYR A 454 -14.52 18.46 -23.86
CA TYR A 454 -13.50 18.97 -24.79
C TYR A 454 -14.04 19.25 -26.21
N GLN A 455 -15.08 18.53 -26.66
CA GLN A 455 -15.70 18.74 -27.98
C GLN A 455 -16.62 19.97 -28.06
N GLY A 456 -16.69 20.80 -27.01
CA GLY A 456 -17.49 22.03 -27.00
C GLY A 456 -19.01 21.79 -26.90
N GLN A 457 -19.43 20.57 -26.57
CA GLN A 457 -20.85 20.20 -26.43
C GLN A 457 -21.43 20.51 -25.04
N LEU A 458 -20.61 21.00 -24.10
CA LEU A 458 -20.98 21.37 -22.72
C LEU A 458 -20.31 22.72 -22.36
N THR A 459 -21.11 23.74 -22.06
CA THR A 459 -20.62 25.03 -21.53
C THR A 459 -21.11 25.20 -20.10
N SER A 460 -20.20 25.50 -19.16
CA SER A 460 -20.55 25.92 -17.80
C SER A 460 -20.31 27.43 -17.69
N PRO A 461 -21.30 28.22 -17.22
CA PRO A 461 -21.19 29.68 -17.15
C PRO A 461 -20.26 30.18 -16.02
N ILE A 462 -19.72 29.31 -15.18
CA ILE A 462 -18.85 29.68 -14.05
C ILE A 462 -17.42 29.23 -14.37
N ALA A 463 -16.50 30.18 -14.58
CA ALA A 463 -15.09 29.91 -14.83
C ALA A 463 -14.32 29.75 -13.50
N PRO A 464 -13.72 28.59 -13.19
CA PRO A 464 -12.93 28.45 -11.97
C PRO A 464 -11.61 29.27 -12.01
N PRO A 465 -10.94 29.50 -10.85
CA PRO A 465 -9.71 30.29 -10.74
C PRO A 465 -8.43 29.58 -11.27
N PRO A 466 -7.35 30.31 -11.58
CA PRO A 466 -6.10 29.76 -12.12
C PRO A 466 -5.30 28.93 -11.09
N LEU A 467 -4.56 27.93 -11.57
CA LEU A 467 -3.75 27.00 -10.76
C LEU A 467 -2.26 27.41 -10.72
N PRO A 468 -1.52 27.09 -9.65
CA PRO A 468 -0.09 27.39 -9.53
C PRO A 468 0.81 26.39 -10.31
N PRO A 469 2.07 26.75 -10.62
CA PRO A 469 2.99 25.92 -11.41
C PRO A 469 3.57 24.71 -10.65
N ILE A 470 3.99 23.69 -11.42
CA ILE A 470 4.50 22.39 -10.94
C ILE A 470 5.97 22.53 -10.47
N PRO A 471 6.35 22.08 -9.25
CA PRO A 471 7.75 22.03 -8.82
C PRO A 471 8.50 20.88 -9.50
N GLY A 472 9.61 21.17 -10.20
CA GLY A 472 10.56 20.13 -10.65
C GLY A 472 11.01 20.14 -12.12
N GLN A 473 10.61 21.12 -12.94
CA GLN A 473 11.26 21.31 -14.24
C GLN A 473 12.60 22.03 -14.08
N ILE A 474 13.70 21.31 -14.28
CA ILE A 474 15.02 21.92 -14.54
C ILE A 474 14.93 22.60 -15.91
N PRO A 475 15.31 23.89 -16.05
CA PRO A 475 15.36 24.52 -17.36
C PRO A 475 16.47 23.89 -18.21
N THR A 476 16.11 23.48 -19.42
CA THR A 476 17.04 23.09 -20.49
C THR A 476 18.04 24.22 -20.72
N ILE A 477 19.30 24.01 -20.32
CA ILE A 477 20.42 24.84 -20.73
C ILE A 477 20.83 24.40 -22.13
N THR A 478 20.74 25.35 -23.05
CA THR A 478 21.16 25.27 -24.44
C THR A 478 22.66 24.95 -24.55
N SER A 479 22.95 24.04 -25.49
CA SER A 479 24.25 23.58 -25.94
C SER A 479 25.22 24.72 -26.30
N ASP A 480 26.50 24.59 -25.90
CA ASP A 480 27.63 24.96 -26.74
C ASP A 480 28.96 24.32 -26.29
N LEU A 481 29.62 23.68 -27.28
CA LEU A 481 31.06 23.34 -27.45
C LEU A 481 31.68 22.15 -26.68
N PRO A 482 32.76 21.53 -27.21
CA PRO A 482 33.00 21.13 -28.60
C PRO A 482 33.46 19.65 -28.74
N THR A 483 33.38 19.18 -29.98
CA THR A 483 33.80 17.89 -30.53
C THR A 483 35.25 17.53 -30.21
N ALA A 484 35.51 16.30 -29.75
CA ALA A 484 36.84 15.71 -29.72
C ALA A 484 36.83 14.30 -30.34
N THR A 485 37.83 14.14 -31.19
CA THR A 485 38.12 13.16 -32.24
C THR A 485 38.21 11.69 -31.79
N LEU A 486 37.69 10.81 -32.64
CA LEU A 486 37.92 9.36 -32.65
C LEU A 486 39.40 9.05 -32.95
N VAL A 487 40.00 8.14 -32.18
CA VAL A 487 41.24 7.45 -32.54
C VAL A 487 40.95 5.95 -32.53
N GLU A 488 41.01 5.33 -33.71
CA GLU A 488 41.11 3.89 -33.90
C GLU A 488 42.52 3.43 -33.51
N VAL A 489 42.62 2.32 -32.76
CA VAL A 489 43.82 1.49 -32.72
C VAL A 489 43.38 0.03 -32.77
N THR A 490 43.94 -0.67 -33.75
CA THR A 490 43.79 -2.08 -34.07
C THR A 490 44.71 -2.98 -33.23
N ASP A 491 44.35 -4.27 -33.26
CA ASP A 491 45.19 -5.46 -33.12
C ASP A 491 45.51 -6.07 -31.74
N THR A 492 44.91 -7.27 -31.58
CA THR A 492 45.45 -8.57 -31.19
C THR A 492 46.58 -8.66 -30.16
N ASP A 493 46.37 -9.48 -29.12
CA ASP A 493 47.22 -10.65 -28.90
C ASP A 493 46.59 -11.70 -27.97
N THR A 494 46.75 -12.94 -28.42
CA THR A 494 46.46 -14.23 -27.77
C THR A 494 47.44 -14.55 -26.65
N VAL A 495 46.97 -15.12 -25.53
CA VAL A 495 47.66 -16.23 -24.84
C VAL A 495 46.61 -17.14 -24.19
N ALA A 496 46.58 -18.39 -24.63
CA ALA A 496 45.96 -19.51 -23.92
C ALA A 496 47.01 -20.14 -23.00
N ASP A 497 46.62 -20.56 -21.80
CA ASP A 497 47.21 -21.77 -21.23
C ASP A 497 46.34 -22.48 -20.18
N THR A 498 46.50 -23.79 -20.23
CA THR A 498 45.92 -24.96 -19.54
C THR A 498 45.65 -24.89 -18.03
N MET A 499 44.63 -25.64 -17.54
CA MET A 499 44.83 -26.88 -16.74
C MET A 499 43.56 -27.55 -16.18
N VAL A 500 43.46 -28.86 -16.46
CA VAL A 500 43.03 -30.01 -15.60
C VAL A 500 41.54 -30.20 -15.21
N LYS A 501 40.96 -31.29 -15.72
CA LYS A 501 39.76 -32.01 -15.21
C LYS A 501 40.14 -32.98 -14.08
N PRO A 502 39.26 -33.18 -13.08
CA PRO A 502 39.20 -34.44 -12.35
C PRO A 502 37.94 -35.27 -12.67
N THR A 503 38.18 -36.57 -12.53
CA THR A 503 37.42 -37.79 -12.82
C THR A 503 36.15 -38.03 -12.00
N ALA A 504 35.24 -38.80 -12.60
CA ALA A 504 34.04 -39.38 -12.00
C ALA A 504 34.36 -40.54 -11.04
N VAL A 505 33.51 -40.74 -10.02
CA VAL A 505 33.48 -41.93 -9.15
C VAL A 505 32.05 -42.46 -9.07
N ASP A 506 31.94 -43.78 -9.08
CA ASP A 506 30.79 -44.66 -9.30
C ASP A 506 29.66 -44.69 -8.24
N ARG A 507 28.54 -45.25 -8.71
CA ARG A 507 27.17 -45.46 -8.14
C ARG A 507 27.10 -46.36 -6.87
N PRO A 508 25.90 -46.56 -6.28
CA PRO A 508 25.10 -47.73 -6.72
C PRO A 508 23.58 -47.51 -6.83
N THR A 509 23.01 -48.22 -7.81
CA THR A 509 21.59 -48.47 -8.11
C THR A 509 20.97 -49.53 -7.20
N PHE A 510 19.65 -49.46 -6.99
CA PHE A 510 18.80 -50.64 -6.74
C PHE A 510 17.51 -50.58 -7.56
N THR A 511 17.11 -51.76 -8.04
CA THR A 511 16.20 -52.06 -9.14
C THR A 511 14.99 -52.83 -8.62
N THR A 512 13.81 -52.57 -9.17
CA THR A 512 12.68 -53.53 -9.40
C THR A 512 11.64 -52.78 -10.24
N GLY A 513 11.00 -53.28 -11.29
CA GLY A 513 10.86 -54.61 -11.88
C GLY A 513 9.60 -54.56 -12.77
N LEU A 514 9.69 -55.08 -13.99
CA LEU A 514 8.80 -54.92 -15.15
C LEU A 514 7.32 -55.27 -14.96
N VAL A 515 6.45 -54.57 -15.72
CA VAL A 515 5.35 -55.17 -16.51
C VAL A 515 5.26 -54.52 -17.90
N THR A 516 5.66 -55.32 -18.90
CA THR A 516 5.28 -55.46 -20.33
C THR A 516 4.80 -54.29 -21.21
N ASP A 517 5.57 -54.13 -22.30
CA ASP A 517 5.19 -53.98 -23.72
C ASP A 517 4.32 -52.81 -24.24
N LYS A 518 4.98 -52.06 -25.13
CA LYS A 518 4.46 -51.40 -26.34
C LYS A 518 3.23 -50.49 -26.19
N LEU A 519 3.50 -49.28 -25.73
CA LEU A 519 3.08 -48.04 -26.39
C LEU A 519 4.25 -47.07 -26.23
N LYS A 520 4.72 -46.44 -27.31
CA LYS A 520 5.46 -45.17 -27.17
C LYS A 520 4.43 -44.18 -26.62
N THR A 521 4.24 -44.14 -25.31
CA THR A 521 3.46 -43.08 -24.67
C THR A 521 4.19 -41.79 -24.98
N ALA A 522 3.55 -40.93 -25.77
CA ALA A 522 4.04 -39.58 -25.98
C ALA A 522 4.16 -38.95 -24.57
N VAL A 523 5.37 -38.60 -24.16
CA VAL A 523 5.57 -37.86 -22.91
C VAL A 523 4.78 -36.57 -23.06
N THR A 524 3.69 -36.44 -22.31
CA THR A 524 2.81 -35.30 -22.44
C THR A 524 3.41 -34.12 -21.70
N THR A 525 3.04 -32.90 -22.09
CA THR A 525 3.42 -31.67 -21.35
C THR A 525 3.04 -31.73 -19.86
N ALA A 526 2.00 -32.51 -19.53
CA ALA A 526 1.56 -32.83 -18.17
C ALA A 526 2.58 -33.64 -17.35
N ASP A 527 3.38 -34.51 -17.96
CA ASP A 527 4.34 -35.37 -17.26
C ASP A 527 5.66 -34.65 -16.93
N ARG A 528 5.90 -33.50 -17.56
CA ARG A 528 7.16 -32.73 -17.48
C ARG A 528 7.05 -31.43 -16.68
N LEU A 529 5.85 -31.03 -16.24
CA LEU A 529 5.64 -29.92 -15.32
C LEU A 529 5.33 -30.43 -13.91
N GLN A 530 6.03 -29.90 -12.91
CA GLN A 530 5.71 -30.10 -11.50
C GLN A 530 5.47 -28.76 -10.82
N ILE A 531 4.39 -28.65 -10.03
CA ILE A 531 4.12 -27.48 -9.18
C ILE A 531 4.30 -27.91 -7.74
N ILE A 532 5.18 -27.22 -7.00
CA ILE A 532 5.49 -27.53 -5.61
C ILE A 532 5.44 -26.28 -4.75
N LYS A 533 5.12 -26.47 -3.47
CA LYS A 533 5.35 -25.46 -2.44
C LYS A 533 6.74 -25.65 -1.84
N GLY A 534 7.55 -24.59 -1.76
CA GLY A 534 8.88 -24.71 -1.16
C GLY A 534 9.82 -23.53 -1.36
N ASP A 535 11.04 -23.69 -0.85
CA ASP A 535 12.15 -22.74 -1.03
C ASP A 535 13.02 -23.16 -2.22
N ILE A 536 13.01 -22.32 -3.26
CA ILE A 536 13.75 -22.57 -4.50
C ILE A 536 15.27 -22.66 -4.29
N THR A 537 15.81 -22.09 -3.20
CA THR A 537 17.25 -22.14 -2.90
C THR A 537 17.75 -23.51 -2.46
N GLN A 538 16.83 -24.43 -2.12
CA GLN A 538 17.15 -25.78 -1.64
C GLN A 538 17.03 -26.86 -2.74
N LEU A 539 16.65 -26.48 -3.96
CA LEU A 539 16.40 -27.43 -5.04
C LEU A 539 17.68 -27.81 -5.80
N ALA A 540 17.95 -29.11 -5.84
CA ALA A 540 18.97 -29.69 -6.73
C ALA A 540 18.38 -29.87 -8.14
N VAL A 541 18.60 -28.88 -8.99
CA VAL A 541 18.22 -28.85 -10.41
C VAL A 541 19.38 -28.23 -11.22
N ASP A 542 19.33 -28.32 -12.55
CA ASP A 542 20.40 -27.72 -13.37
C ASP A 542 20.35 -26.18 -13.32
N ALA A 543 19.16 -25.59 -13.29
CA ALA A 543 18.99 -24.13 -13.21
C ALA A 543 17.79 -23.70 -12.37
N ILE A 544 17.96 -22.62 -11.59
CA ILE A 544 16.84 -21.89 -10.96
C ILE A 544 16.66 -20.53 -11.62
N VAL A 545 15.42 -20.04 -11.66
CA VAL A 545 15.07 -18.75 -12.26
C VAL A 545 14.39 -17.86 -11.23
N ILE A 546 14.90 -16.63 -11.10
CA ILE A 546 14.40 -15.62 -10.17
C ILE A 546 14.12 -14.30 -10.86
N SER A 547 13.18 -13.52 -10.31
CA SER A 547 12.90 -12.16 -10.78
C SER A 547 13.87 -11.14 -10.19
N THR A 548 14.33 -10.23 -11.03
CA THR A 548 15.13 -9.07 -10.64
C THR A 548 14.74 -7.81 -11.44
N THR A 549 15.22 -6.65 -10.98
CA THR A 549 15.26 -5.39 -11.73
C THR A 549 16.45 -5.35 -12.71
N PRO A 550 16.50 -4.38 -13.65
CA PRO A 550 17.66 -4.14 -14.52
C PRO A 550 19.02 -4.03 -13.83
N SER A 551 19.05 -3.68 -12.54
CA SER A 551 20.27 -3.66 -11.72
C SER A 551 20.77 -5.04 -11.30
N LEU A 552 20.03 -6.13 -11.57
CA LEU A 552 20.35 -7.52 -11.18
C LEU A 552 20.40 -7.82 -9.67
N PHE A 553 20.12 -6.82 -8.82
CA PHE A 553 20.10 -6.94 -7.35
C PHE A 553 18.73 -6.60 -6.73
N GLY A 554 17.70 -6.39 -7.55
CA GLY A 554 16.36 -6.03 -7.10
C GLY A 554 15.48 -7.25 -6.82
N GLY A 555 14.54 -7.10 -5.89
CA GLY A 555 13.63 -8.18 -5.49
C GLY A 555 14.07 -8.91 -4.21
N VAL A 556 13.09 -9.34 -3.41
CA VAL A 556 13.34 -9.98 -2.10
C VAL A 556 14.05 -11.32 -2.28
N LEU A 557 13.53 -12.18 -3.15
CA LEU A 557 14.12 -13.50 -3.43
C LEU A 557 15.50 -13.38 -4.08
N CYS A 558 15.72 -12.39 -4.94
CA CYS A 558 17.03 -12.13 -5.55
C CYS A 558 18.10 -11.93 -4.48
N ARG A 559 17.83 -11.09 -3.46
CA ARG A 559 18.77 -10.90 -2.34
C ARG A 559 19.02 -12.17 -1.52
N VAL A 560 18.01 -13.02 -1.36
CA VAL A 560 18.15 -14.31 -0.66
C VAL A 560 19.07 -15.23 -1.47
N VAL A 561 18.83 -15.38 -2.77
CA VAL A 561 19.67 -16.19 -3.67
C VAL A 561 21.12 -15.70 -3.68
N HIS A 562 21.35 -14.38 -3.79
CA HIS A 562 22.70 -13.80 -3.72
C HIS A 562 23.39 -14.06 -2.38
N ARG A 563 22.66 -14.02 -1.27
CA ARG A 563 23.21 -14.35 0.05
C ARG A 563 23.56 -15.84 0.15
N THR A 564 22.70 -16.72 -0.32
CA THR A 564 22.88 -18.17 -0.21
C THR A 564 23.97 -18.68 -1.15
N ALA A 565 24.05 -18.16 -2.37
CA ALA A 565 25.07 -18.53 -3.36
C ALA A 565 26.49 -18.10 -2.94
N GLY A 566 26.61 -17.05 -2.12
CA GLY A 566 27.89 -16.49 -1.69
C GLY A 566 28.32 -15.27 -2.52
N PRO A 567 29.37 -14.55 -2.06
CA PRO A 567 29.84 -13.29 -2.67
C PRO A 567 30.34 -13.45 -4.12
N GLU A 568 30.68 -14.66 -4.55
CA GLU A 568 31.11 -14.96 -5.90
C GLU A 568 30.01 -14.67 -6.93
N LEU A 569 28.75 -15.00 -6.62
CA LEU A 569 27.62 -14.73 -7.50
C LEU A 569 27.47 -13.24 -7.77
N MET A 570 27.65 -12.41 -6.73
CA MET A 570 27.61 -10.97 -6.88
C MET A 570 28.73 -10.48 -7.81
N ARG A 571 29.95 -11.00 -7.67
CA ARG A 571 31.09 -10.61 -8.51
C ARG A 571 30.86 -11.00 -9.97
N GLU A 572 30.38 -12.21 -10.25
CA GLU A 572 30.05 -12.66 -11.62
C GLU A 572 28.95 -11.78 -12.21
N VAL A 573 27.85 -11.56 -11.49
CA VAL A 573 26.71 -10.76 -11.96
C VAL A 573 27.09 -9.29 -12.21
N GLN A 574 28.02 -8.70 -11.44
CA GLN A 574 28.54 -7.35 -11.69
C GLN A 574 29.36 -7.24 -12.98
N GLN A 575 29.96 -8.34 -13.44
CA GLN A 575 30.73 -8.37 -14.69
C GLN A 575 29.84 -8.57 -15.92
N ILE A 576 28.58 -8.99 -15.73
CA ILE A 576 27.60 -9.14 -16.80
C ILE A 576 27.09 -7.75 -17.21
N LYS A 577 27.72 -7.20 -18.27
CA LYS A 577 27.46 -5.99 -19.07
C LYS A 577 26.36 -5.01 -18.57
N PRO A 578 26.65 -3.70 -18.39
CA PRO A 578 25.63 -2.70 -18.05
C PRO A 578 24.59 -2.53 -19.18
N GLY A 579 23.31 -2.37 -18.83
CA GLY A 579 22.23 -2.06 -19.79
C GLY A 579 21.14 -3.12 -19.96
N CYS A 580 21.06 -4.11 -19.06
CA CYS A 580 20.02 -5.13 -19.02
C CYS A 580 18.59 -4.54 -19.11
N GLN A 581 17.79 -5.01 -20.07
CA GLN A 581 16.43 -4.50 -20.31
C GLN A 581 15.36 -5.47 -19.79
N PRO A 582 14.19 -4.98 -19.34
CA PRO A 582 13.06 -5.83 -19.02
C PRO A 582 12.69 -6.79 -20.16
N GLY A 583 12.45 -8.05 -19.82
CA GLY A 583 12.16 -9.14 -20.76
C GLY A 583 13.37 -10.04 -21.04
N GLN A 584 14.58 -9.59 -20.70
CA GLN A 584 15.80 -10.37 -20.85
C GLN A 584 16.03 -11.30 -19.65
N ALA A 585 16.87 -12.31 -19.84
CA ALA A 585 17.38 -13.17 -18.79
C ALA A 585 18.91 -13.25 -18.90
N VAL A 586 19.59 -13.19 -17.75
CA VAL A 586 21.05 -13.42 -17.66
C VAL A 586 21.32 -14.65 -16.81
N ILE A 587 22.44 -15.33 -17.05
CA ILE A 587 22.80 -16.57 -16.38
C ILE A 587 24.17 -16.43 -15.71
N ALA A 588 24.28 -16.98 -14.50
CA ALA A 588 25.50 -17.05 -13.70
C ALA A 588 25.57 -18.41 -12.98
N LYS A 589 26.73 -18.76 -12.44
CA LYS A 589 26.91 -20.03 -11.70
C LYS A 589 26.13 -20.04 -10.39
N GLY A 590 25.71 -21.22 -9.93
CA GLY A 590 24.99 -21.36 -8.66
C GLY A 590 25.84 -21.25 -7.40
N TYR A 591 27.16 -21.42 -7.51
CA TYR A 591 28.11 -21.36 -6.40
C TYR A 591 27.70 -22.26 -5.22
N ASN A 592 27.42 -21.69 -4.04
CA ASN A 592 27.05 -22.45 -2.85
C ASN A 592 25.61 -23.02 -2.89
N LEU A 593 24.83 -22.72 -3.94
CA LEU A 593 23.52 -23.31 -4.12
C LEU A 593 23.63 -24.75 -4.67
N PRO A 594 22.66 -25.63 -4.37
CA PRO A 594 22.60 -26.98 -4.93
C PRO A 594 22.29 -27.05 -6.45
N THR A 595 22.17 -25.90 -7.12
CA THR A 595 21.93 -25.77 -8.56
C THR A 595 23.21 -25.42 -9.32
N ARG A 596 23.34 -25.86 -10.57
CA ARG A 596 24.51 -25.49 -11.41
C ARG A 596 24.43 -24.03 -11.87
N TRP A 597 23.23 -23.56 -12.21
CA TRP A 597 23.00 -22.23 -12.76
C TRP A 597 21.92 -21.46 -12.00
N VAL A 598 22.09 -20.13 -11.97
CA VAL A 598 21.08 -19.16 -11.53
C VAL A 598 20.81 -18.24 -12.71
N MET A 599 19.54 -18.15 -13.10
CA MET A 599 19.06 -17.21 -14.10
C MET A 599 18.33 -16.05 -13.45
N HIS A 600 18.73 -14.84 -13.78
CA HIS A 600 18.07 -13.61 -13.36
C HIS A 600 17.17 -13.10 -14.50
N ALA A 601 15.87 -13.36 -14.37
CA ALA A 601 14.84 -12.83 -15.24
C ALA A 601 14.56 -11.37 -14.89
N ILE A 602 14.82 -10.46 -15.83
CA ILE A 602 14.69 -9.01 -15.63
C ILE A 602 13.23 -8.64 -15.90
N VAL A 603 12.44 -8.53 -14.85
CA VAL A 603 11.01 -8.21 -14.94
C VAL A 603 10.78 -6.71 -14.81
N SER A 604 9.78 -6.18 -15.51
CA SER A 604 9.25 -4.84 -15.24
C SER A 604 8.24 -4.89 -14.10
N SER A 605 8.00 -3.77 -13.43
CA SER A 605 6.82 -3.65 -12.55
C SER A 605 5.53 -3.81 -13.35
N TRP A 606 4.50 -4.39 -12.74
CA TRP A 606 3.19 -4.57 -13.38
C TRP A 606 2.45 -3.25 -13.59
N PHE A 607 2.01 -2.99 -14.83
CA PHE A 607 1.14 -1.87 -15.20
C PHE A 607 -0.14 -2.40 -15.88
N ARG A 608 -1.29 -2.23 -15.21
CA ARG A 608 -2.59 -2.78 -15.68
C ARG A 608 -3.00 -2.17 -17.04
N GLY A 609 -3.17 -2.98 -18.07
CA GLY A 609 -3.66 -2.52 -19.40
C GLY A 609 -2.58 -2.13 -20.42
N LYS A 610 -1.28 -2.26 -20.09
CA LYS A 610 -0.22 -2.33 -21.11
C LYS A 610 -0.01 -3.81 -21.47
N GLU A 611 -0.40 -4.20 -22.68
CA GLU A 611 -0.07 -5.54 -23.24
C GLU A 611 1.43 -5.85 -23.09
N SER A 612 2.28 -4.81 -23.15
CA SER A 612 3.72 -4.94 -23.01
C SER A 612 4.22 -5.48 -21.66
N SER A 613 3.51 -5.30 -20.54
CA SER A 613 4.00 -5.83 -19.24
C SER A 613 3.82 -7.34 -19.15
N GLY A 614 2.66 -7.84 -19.61
CA GLY A 614 2.45 -9.29 -19.74
C GLY A 614 3.43 -9.90 -20.73
N GLU A 615 3.63 -9.24 -21.87
CA GLU A 615 4.59 -9.65 -22.89
C GLU A 615 6.06 -9.60 -22.41
N ILE A 616 6.44 -8.62 -21.57
CA ILE A 616 7.76 -8.58 -20.93
C ILE A 616 7.95 -9.80 -20.02
N LEU A 617 6.95 -10.14 -19.21
CA LEU A 617 7.02 -11.33 -18.35
C LEU A 617 7.07 -12.61 -19.19
N ALA A 618 6.26 -12.70 -20.25
CA ALA A 618 6.29 -13.81 -21.19
C ALA A 618 7.67 -13.95 -21.87
N SER A 619 8.24 -12.84 -22.31
CA SER A 619 9.59 -12.75 -22.88
C SER A 619 10.66 -13.22 -21.90
N CYS A 620 10.51 -12.95 -20.59
CA CYS A 620 11.42 -13.49 -19.58
C CYS A 620 11.44 -15.04 -19.60
N TYR A 621 10.27 -15.70 -19.65
CA TYR A 621 10.20 -17.16 -19.76
C TYR A 621 10.87 -17.65 -21.05
N ARG A 622 10.55 -17.05 -22.20
CA ARG A 622 11.16 -17.41 -23.48
C ARG A 622 12.68 -17.28 -23.47
N ASN A 623 13.21 -16.18 -22.93
CA ASN A 623 14.66 -15.97 -22.84
C ASN A 623 15.32 -16.93 -21.85
N CYS A 624 14.68 -17.29 -20.73
CA CYS A 624 15.19 -18.34 -19.85
C CYS A 624 15.25 -19.69 -20.56
N PHE A 625 14.20 -20.05 -21.31
CA PHE A 625 14.16 -21.29 -22.08
C PHE A 625 15.20 -21.31 -23.21
N ALA A 626 15.46 -20.19 -23.88
CA ALA A 626 16.48 -20.09 -24.92
C ALA A 626 17.91 -20.37 -24.39
N LEU A 627 18.15 -20.17 -23.09
CA LEU A 627 19.43 -20.47 -22.43
C LEU A 627 19.57 -21.96 -22.08
N THR A 628 18.52 -22.79 -22.18
CA THR A 628 18.58 -24.19 -21.72
C THR A 628 19.53 -25.05 -22.55
N ALA A 629 19.40 -25.04 -23.88
CA ALA A 629 20.22 -25.87 -24.76
C ALA A 629 21.71 -25.46 -24.81
N PRO A 630 22.07 -24.16 -24.97
CA PRO A 630 23.48 -23.75 -25.02
C PRO A 630 24.24 -24.06 -23.73
N TYR A 631 23.55 -24.09 -22.59
CA TYR A 631 24.13 -24.35 -21.28
C TYR A 631 23.90 -25.78 -20.79
N GLY A 632 23.34 -26.68 -21.60
CA GLY A 632 23.09 -28.09 -21.27
C GLY A 632 22.26 -28.26 -19.99
N ILE A 633 21.11 -27.59 -19.93
CA ILE A 633 20.16 -27.59 -18.81
C ILE A 633 18.98 -28.49 -19.17
N ASN A 634 18.77 -29.56 -18.39
CA ASN A 634 17.69 -30.52 -18.58
C ASN A 634 16.57 -30.34 -17.55
N THR A 635 16.89 -29.75 -16.39
CA THR A 635 15.91 -29.46 -15.32
C THR A 635 15.95 -27.98 -14.91
N ILE A 636 14.81 -27.31 -14.97
CA ILE A 636 14.71 -25.88 -14.64
C ILE A 636 13.59 -25.60 -13.63
N ALA A 637 13.88 -24.80 -12.61
CA ALA A 637 12.91 -24.39 -11.61
C ALA A 637 12.64 -22.88 -11.68
N PHE A 638 11.37 -22.49 -11.77
CA PHE A 638 10.93 -21.09 -11.76
C PHE A 638 10.35 -20.72 -10.41
N ALA A 639 10.77 -19.59 -9.85
CA ALA A 639 9.99 -18.92 -8.80
C ALA A 639 8.73 -18.28 -9.40
N SER A 640 7.83 -17.74 -8.57
CA SER A 640 6.66 -16.99 -9.05
C SER A 640 7.06 -15.64 -9.66
N LEU A 641 7.52 -15.65 -10.91
CA LEU A 641 8.14 -14.49 -11.56
C LEU A 641 7.18 -13.28 -11.66
N GLY A 642 7.69 -12.08 -11.42
CA GLY A 642 6.92 -10.83 -11.49
C GLY A 642 5.97 -10.58 -10.31
N THR A 643 5.82 -11.55 -9.39
CA THR A 643 4.93 -11.42 -8.23
C THR A 643 5.60 -10.67 -7.06
N GLY A 644 4.85 -10.44 -5.98
CA GLY A 644 5.36 -9.77 -4.78
C GLY A 644 5.82 -8.33 -5.08
N GLY A 645 7.12 -8.06 -4.88
CA GLY A 645 7.70 -6.72 -5.04
C GLY A 645 7.62 -6.12 -6.45
N PHE A 646 7.29 -6.91 -7.47
CA PHE A 646 7.10 -6.46 -8.86
C PHE A 646 5.61 -6.26 -9.23
N GLY A 647 4.70 -6.65 -8.34
CA GLY A 647 3.29 -6.24 -8.38
C GLY A 647 2.39 -6.95 -9.40
N PHE A 648 2.84 -8.00 -10.10
CA PHE A 648 1.92 -8.80 -10.92
C PHE A 648 0.87 -9.49 -10.03
N PRO A 649 -0.42 -9.40 -10.38
CA PRO A 649 -1.45 -10.22 -9.75
C PRO A 649 -1.15 -11.69 -9.97
N LEU A 650 -1.25 -12.51 -8.91
CA LEU A 650 -0.89 -13.92 -8.93
C LEU A 650 -1.56 -14.68 -10.07
N HIS A 651 -2.87 -14.51 -10.26
CA HIS A 651 -3.60 -15.17 -11.34
C HIS A 651 -3.12 -14.77 -12.76
N ILE A 652 -2.61 -13.55 -12.96
CA ILE A 652 -2.08 -13.12 -14.26
C ILE A 652 -0.70 -13.72 -14.49
N ALA A 653 0.20 -13.62 -13.51
CA ALA A 653 1.54 -14.21 -13.58
C ALA A 653 1.47 -15.73 -13.76
N ALA A 654 0.56 -16.40 -13.04
CA ALA A 654 0.31 -17.83 -13.14
C ALA A 654 -0.16 -18.24 -14.54
N ARG A 655 -1.12 -17.50 -15.13
CA ARG A 655 -1.59 -17.80 -16.50
C ARG A 655 -0.50 -17.59 -17.54
N ILE A 656 0.30 -16.52 -17.43
CA ILE A 656 1.45 -16.28 -18.33
C ILE A 656 2.46 -17.41 -18.21
N ALA A 657 2.84 -17.78 -16.98
CA ALA A 657 3.77 -18.87 -16.72
C ALA A 657 3.26 -20.19 -17.33
N ALA A 658 2.02 -20.59 -17.04
CA ALA A 658 1.42 -21.80 -17.58
C ALA A 658 1.37 -21.79 -19.11
N THR A 659 1.06 -20.64 -19.73
CA THR A 659 1.01 -20.49 -21.19
C THR A 659 2.39 -20.69 -21.82
N GLU A 660 3.42 -19.99 -21.32
CA GLU A 660 4.77 -20.06 -21.89
C GLU A 660 5.44 -21.42 -21.63
N ILE A 661 5.23 -21.99 -20.44
CA ILE A 661 5.72 -23.34 -20.11
C ILE A 661 5.10 -24.36 -21.05
N LYS A 662 3.77 -24.31 -21.25
CA LYS A 662 3.07 -25.21 -22.17
C LYS A 662 3.61 -25.07 -23.59
N GLN A 663 3.65 -23.84 -24.10
CA GLN A 663 4.09 -23.56 -25.45
C GLN A 663 5.53 -24.03 -25.69
N PHE A 664 6.42 -23.90 -24.70
CA PHE A 664 7.79 -24.41 -24.82
C PHE A 664 7.83 -25.94 -24.80
N LEU A 665 7.18 -26.59 -23.83
CA LEU A 665 7.21 -28.05 -23.67
C LEU A 665 6.54 -28.79 -24.83
N ASP A 666 5.47 -28.23 -25.41
CA ASP A 666 4.81 -28.80 -26.59
C ASP A 666 5.77 -28.86 -27.80
N ASN A 667 6.72 -27.93 -27.89
CA ASN A 667 7.64 -27.78 -29.02
C ASN A 667 9.08 -28.26 -28.74
N ASN A 668 9.42 -28.58 -27.49
CA ASN A 668 10.77 -28.98 -27.08
C ASN A 668 10.75 -30.33 -26.36
N GLN A 669 11.50 -31.30 -26.89
CA GLN A 669 11.61 -32.65 -26.31
C GLN A 669 12.91 -32.86 -25.48
N SER A 670 13.81 -31.87 -25.43
CA SER A 670 15.11 -32.01 -24.77
C SER A 670 15.09 -31.65 -23.27
N LEU A 671 14.18 -30.78 -22.82
CA LEU A 671 14.13 -30.33 -21.42
C LEU A 671 13.35 -31.31 -20.53
N GLU A 672 14.02 -32.20 -19.82
CA GLU A 672 13.38 -33.26 -19.02
C GLU A 672 12.29 -32.77 -18.05
N LYS A 673 12.50 -31.68 -17.31
CA LYS A 673 11.51 -31.21 -16.31
C LYS A 673 11.52 -29.70 -16.08
N VAL A 674 10.31 -29.12 -15.96
CA VAL A 674 10.06 -27.76 -15.46
C VAL A 674 9.41 -27.86 -14.09
N ILE A 675 9.91 -27.11 -13.11
CA ILE A 675 9.35 -27.04 -11.76
C ILE A 675 8.89 -25.62 -11.47
N GLN A 676 7.60 -25.40 -11.20
CA GLN A 676 7.12 -24.15 -10.62
C GLN A 676 7.17 -24.25 -9.10
N VAL A 677 7.96 -23.37 -8.48
CA VAL A 677 8.14 -23.31 -7.03
C VAL A 677 7.37 -22.13 -6.49
N CYS A 678 6.33 -22.41 -5.71
CA CYS A 678 5.51 -21.41 -5.06
C CYS A 678 5.86 -21.34 -3.57
N PHE A 679 6.14 -20.14 -3.08
CA PHE A 679 6.57 -19.97 -1.70
C PHE A 679 5.38 -19.86 -0.72
N THR A 680 4.22 -19.39 -1.18
CA THR A 680 2.98 -19.23 -0.39
C THR A 680 1.86 -20.12 -0.91
N ASP A 681 0.83 -20.37 -0.08
CA ASP A 681 -0.37 -21.10 -0.48
C ASP A 681 -1.13 -20.38 -1.60
N ASP A 682 -1.36 -19.07 -1.48
CA ASP A 682 -2.02 -18.30 -2.54
C ASP A 682 -1.32 -18.39 -3.90
N ALA A 683 0.03 -18.44 -3.90
CA ALA A 683 0.80 -18.61 -5.12
C ALA A 683 0.72 -20.06 -5.62
N TYR A 684 0.75 -21.04 -4.73
CA TYR A 684 0.58 -22.45 -5.09
C TYR A 684 -0.79 -22.68 -5.75
N ASP A 685 -1.87 -22.22 -5.12
CA ASP A 685 -3.24 -22.36 -5.61
C ASP A 685 -3.44 -21.65 -6.95
N ALA A 686 -2.92 -20.42 -7.11
CA ALA A 686 -3.04 -19.67 -8.36
C ALA A 686 -2.31 -20.35 -9.53
N TYR A 687 -1.10 -20.86 -9.30
CA TYR A 687 -0.32 -21.55 -10.34
C TYR A 687 -0.86 -22.95 -10.63
N LEU A 688 -1.37 -23.66 -9.61
CA LEU A 688 -2.05 -24.93 -9.79
C LEU A 688 -3.32 -24.76 -10.62
N ALA A 689 -4.17 -23.78 -10.29
CA ALA A 689 -5.39 -23.48 -11.03
C ALA A 689 -5.09 -23.11 -12.51
N ALA A 690 -4.10 -22.25 -12.74
CA ALA A 690 -3.71 -21.87 -14.11
C ALA A 690 -3.16 -23.05 -14.91
N ALA A 691 -2.39 -23.94 -14.28
CA ALA A 691 -1.90 -25.13 -14.94
C ALA A 691 -3.04 -26.12 -15.25
N LEU A 692 -3.96 -26.35 -14.31
CA LEU A 692 -5.16 -27.18 -14.52
C LEU A 692 -5.96 -26.68 -15.73
N GLU A 693 -6.22 -25.38 -15.81
CA GLU A 693 -6.94 -24.76 -16.94
C GLU A 693 -6.18 -24.87 -18.26
N ILE A 694 -4.90 -24.46 -18.29
CA ILE A 694 -4.16 -24.21 -19.55
C ILE A 694 -3.43 -25.46 -20.05
N ILE A 695 -2.83 -26.24 -19.15
CA ILE A 695 -1.97 -27.38 -19.49
C ILE A 695 -2.76 -28.68 -19.47
N PHE A 696 -3.61 -28.87 -18.46
CA PHE A 696 -4.38 -30.10 -18.29
C PHE A 696 -5.79 -30.01 -18.89
N GLY A 697 -6.28 -28.81 -19.23
CA GLY A 697 -7.60 -28.59 -19.84
C GLY A 697 -8.78 -28.95 -18.94
N CYS A 698 -8.59 -28.89 -17.63
CA CYS A 698 -9.56 -29.29 -16.59
C CYS A 698 -10.38 -28.12 -16.05
#